data_AF-A0A9E2I3S8-F1
#
_entry.id   AF-A0A9E2I3S8-F1
#
_cell.length_a   1.000
_cell.length_b   1.000
_cell.length_c   1.000
_cell.angle_alpha   90.00
_cell.angle_beta   90.00
_cell.angle_gamma   90.00
#
_symmetry.space_group_name_H-M   'P 1'
#
loop_
_entity.id
_entity.type
_entity.pdbx_description
1 polymer ?
#
loop_
_entity_poly.entity_id
_entity_poly.type
_entity_poly.pdbx_seq_one_letter_code
_entity_poly.pdbx_strand_id
1 'polypeptide(L)'
;MAHGIDASTLRVLDSNSLTVGTGFLVAPNLVVTCAHVVGLVDAVTGDTIQVQFTGQSEKIAAVVLPEFWSEPDKLDIAILKLEKVPAGIHPLWMERATTCRLNASLYTFGYASAAGEDKLSGYGGFRNFPEGSKVFQFRMHEADHGHSGAPVLDVSRGVVIGMVQKGEKEPGRNDETTFAIPTEAIWQVCPQLKPPTPILPRRNPIVEGINLLPYDYNQRIQNFLKEYLGDEKNPVLFGGRDKALHTLDNWLDGTTPNLLLAAPAGRGKSALLVRWLDSLSAREDLALAFVPAERLLGVSELRPLLEFVYRVQVHPVKDNFRRARPVVACPAADDGIEFFDERGLRATPILTHDVFDLLRVALLRFSAGLDDSFEARLSPEGAGVVLAHTVGYDLALDNLTVLPTNPASGQPVTLTAVLRNAGDLTFAAPQVDFTEQGLPITDTLTLPNLRSGESFTATIRWTLPITAEVRTFGATADPLGGVAETEEGNNRFEVVTSLPDLSIHAASAVLNGERAAFSVWLANAGVLDVISDFSLAFLAGDPITGTLVTSLPLDVTVPAGGRIQITGEIDDLSAFVGSGGTLWVVADAGDAVLEADETNNAAPTGLRPLTDLTISPSDVQVQGSAIAITIHNRGIVTATDVYIVATDGALDGTVVFSGTLPLVPPGGSTTRVFSPGLGAYHLFVKVDPDNALTETNEGNNLAIREVVLTSKVFLPIVMR
;
A
#
# COMPACT_ATOMS: atom_id res chain seq x y z
N MET A 1 -23.92 25.28 -18.38
CA MET A 1 -22.75 25.96 -17.77
C MET A 1 -21.94 26.53 -18.91
N ALA A 2 -21.52 27.80 -18.85
CA ALA A 2 -20.55 28.32 -19.82
C ALA A 2 -19.22 27.62 -19.56
N HIS A 3 -18.63 27.01 -20.60
CA HIS A 3 -17.31 26.39 -20.45
C HIS A 3 -16.25 27.48 -20.43
N GLY A 4 -15.14 27.23 -19.75
CA GLY A 4 -14.05 28.22 -19.57
C GLY A 4 -13.41 28.73 -20.86
N ILE A 5 -13.79 28.21 -22.04
CA ILE A 5 -13.27 28.62 -23.35
C ILE A 5 -14.08 29.71 -24.05
N ASP A 6 -15.36 29.90 -23.67
CA ASP A 6 -16.29 30.74 -24.43
C ASP A 6 -15.81 32.20 -24.44
N ALA A 7 -15.47 32.74 -23.26
CA ALA A 7 -15.01 34.12 -23.09
C ALA A 7 -13.69 34.42 -23.82
N SER A 8 -12.84 33.41 -24.00
CA SER A 8 -11.53 33.50 -24.67
C SER A 8 -11.60 33.21 -26.17
N THR A 9 -12.77 32.84 -26.67
CA THR A 9 -13.07 32.70 -28.09
C THR A 9 -13.57 34.03 -28.65
N LEU A 10 -13.23 34.31 -29.90
CA LEU A 10 -13.60 35.52 -30.62
C LEU A 10 -14.12 35.23 -32.02
N ARG A 11 -14.89 36.18 -32.55
CA ARG A 11 -15.32 36.22 -33.96
C ARG A 11 -14.39 37.08 -34.79
N VAL A 12 -14.08 36.63 -36.00
CA VAL A 12 -13.41 37.40 -37.05
C VAL A 12 -14.48 38.05 -37.91
N LEU A 13 -14.38 39.37 -38.12
CA LEU A 13 -15.42 40.19 -38.75
C LEU A 13 -14.98 40.71 -40.12
N ASP A 14 -15.89 40.67 -41.10
CA ASP A 14 -15.71 41.36 -42.38
C ASP A 14 -15.93 42.89 -42.29
N SER A 15 -15.81 43.58 -43.42
CA SER A 15 -16.04 45.02 -43.54
C SER A 15 -17.48 45.45 -43.19
N ASN A 16 -18.46 44.54 -43.30
CA ASN A 16 -19.86 44.75 -42.91
C ASN A 16 -20.14 44.35 -41.46
N SER A 17 -19.11 43.98 -40.69
CA SER A 17 -19.21 43.47 -39.31
C SER A 17 -19.98 42.15 -39.17
N LEU A 18 -20.03 41.37 -40.24
CA LEU A 18 -20.55 40.00 -40.22
C LEU A 18 -19.43 39.03 -39.83
N THR A 19 -19.80 37.97 -39.12
CA THR A 19 -18.85 36.94 -38.71
C THR A 19 -18.48 36.06 -39.89
N VAL A 20 -17.18 35.94 -40.18
CA VAL A 20 -16.66 35.05 -41.24
C VAL A 20 -15.92 33.84 -40.71
N GLY A 21 -15.56 33.84 -39.43
CA GLY A 21 -14.87 32.72 -38.79
C GLY A 21 -14.58 32.96 -37.32
N THR A 22 -13.87 32.02 -36.72
CA THR A 22 -13.59 31.99 -35.28
C THR A 22 -12.08 32.10 -35.02
N GLY A 23 -11.71 32.64 -33.87
CA GLY A 23 -10.35 32.54 -33.33
C GLY A 23 -10.39 32.46 -31.82
N PHE A 24 -9.26 32.17 -31.18
CA PHE A 24 -9.17 32.11 -29.72
C PHE A 24 -7.82 32.59 -29.20
N LEU A 25 -7.84 33.18 -28.00
CA LEU A 25 -6.65 33.71 -27.34
C LEU A 25 -5.78 32.57 -26.78
N VAL A 26 -4.49 32.57 -27.10
CA VAL A 26 -3.52 31.51 -26.70
C VAL A 26 -2.28 32.03 -25.96
N ALA A 27 -2.04 33.33 -26.02
CA ALA A 27 -1.05 34.02 -25.20
C ALA A 27 -1.60 35.40 -24.82
N PRO A 28 -0.94 36.20 -23.94
CA PRO A 28 -1.48 37.45 -23.41
C PRO A 28 -2.06 38.43 -24.45
N ASN A 29 -1.58 38.38 -25.69
CA ASN A 29 -2.08 39.18 -26.81
C ASN A 29 -2.06 38.45 -28.17
N LEU A 30 -1.96 37.12 -28.18
CA LEU A 30 -1.90 36.34 -29.43
C LEU A 30 -3.13 35.48 -29.58
N VAL A 31 -3.70 35.49 -30.78
CA VAL A 31 -4.89 34.74 -31.17
C VAL A 31 -4.54 33.79 -32.30
N VAL A 32 -5.05 32.57 -32.25
CA VAL A 32 -4.97 31.61 -33.36
C VAL A 32 -6.27 31.61 -34.14
N THR A 33 -6.19 31.57 -35.47
CA THR A 33 -7.31 31.30 -36.38
C THR A 33 -6.82 30.53 -37.61
N CYS A 34 -7.71 30.16 -38.52
CA CYS A 34 -7.35 29.57 -39.80
C CYS A 34 -6.87 30.65 -40.79
N ALA A 35 -5.88 30.35 -41.63
CA ALA A 35 -5.39 31.29 -42.63
C ALA A 35 -6.45 31.64 -43.69
N HIS A 36 -7.28 30.67 -44.08
CA HIS A 36 -8.38 30.95 -45.00
C HIS A 36 -9.44 31.90 -44.42
N VAL A 37 -9.61 31.94 -43.09
CA VAL A 37 -10.54 32.89 -42.43
C VAL A 37 -10.05 34.33 -42.60
N VAL A 38 -8.74 34.55 -42.56
CA VAL A 38 -8.14 35.86 -42.88
C VAL A 38 -8.35 36.21 -44.35
N GLY A 39 -8.25 35.23 -45.25
CA GLY A 39 -8.57 35.42 -46.67
C GLY A 39 -10.03 35.78 -46.95
N LEU A 40 -10.99 35.34 -46.12
CA LEU A 40 -12.41 35.67 -46.26
C LEU A 40 -12.73 37.14 -45.95
N VAL A 41 -11.83 37.87 -45.28
CA VAL A 41 -11.96 39.32 -45.05
C VAL A 41 -11.10 40.16 -46.00
N ASP A 42 -10.64 39.56 -47.10
CA ASP A 42 -9.75 40.17 -48.11
C ASP A 42 -8.45 40.76 -47.50
N ALA A 43 -7.98 40.20 -46.38
CA ALA A 43 -6.75 40.63 -45.71
C ALA A 43 -5.56 39.71 -46.05
N VAL A 44 -4.36 40.27 -46.06
CA VAL A 44 -3.10 39.54 -46.19
C VAL A 44 -2.22 39.68 -44.94
N THR A 45 -1.09 38.99 -44.91
CA THR A 45 -0.12 39.12 -43.81
C THR A 45 0.33 40.57 -43.66
N GLY A 46 0.35 41.07 -42.43
CA GLY A 46 0.66 42.47 -42.10
C GLY A 46 -0.56 43.39 -42.03
N ASP A 47 -1.70 42.99 -42.58
CA ASP A 47 -2.93 43.78 -42.49
C ASP A 47 -3.55 43.71 -41.09
N THR A 48 -4.44 44.67 -40.82
CA THR A 48 -5.22 44.74 -39.58
C THR A 48 -6.66 44.34 -39.84
N ILE A 49 -7.15 43.35 -39.11
CA ILE A 49 -8.53 42.86 -39.18
C ILE A 49 -9.30 43.17 -37.90
N GLN A 50 -10.63 43.12 -37.97
CA GLN A 50 -11.50 43.36 -36.82
C GLN A 50 -11.91 42.04 -36.18
N VAL A 51 -11.75 41.95 -34.86
CA VAL A 51 -12.18 40.81 -34.06
C VAL A 51 -13.02 41.25 -32.86
N GLN A 52 -13.80 40.33 -32.30
CA GLN A 52 -14.59 40.60 -31.11
C GLN A 52 -14.74 39.37 -30.23
N PHE A 53 -14.41 39.50 -28.95
CA PHE A 53 -14.55 38.42 -27.96
C PHE A 53 -16.01 38.13 -27.61
N THR A 54 -16.29 36.88 -27.26
CA THR A 54 -17.61 36.45 -26.80
C THR A 54 -18.07 37.24 -25.59
N GLY A 55 -19.28 37.79 -25.65
CA GLY A 55 -19.85 38.57 -24.56
C GLY A 55 -19.30 40.00 -24.42
N GLN A 56 -18.38 40.41 -25.30
CA GLN A 56 -17.87 41.78 -25.36
C GLN A 56 -18.55 42.56 -26.49
N SER A 57 -18.90 43.82 -26.23
CA SER A 57 -19.47 44.74 -27.23
C SER A 57 -18.40 45.51 -28.02
N GLU A 58 -17.18 45.58 -27.51
CA GLU A 58 -16.03 46.24 -28.13
C GLU A 58 -15.49 45.41 -29.30
N LYS A 59 -15.16 46.07 -30.42
CA LYS A 59 -14.41 45.49 -31.54
C LYS A 59 -12.94 45.88 -31.41
N ILE A 60 -12.05 44.94 -31.67
CA ILE A 60 -10.62 45.08 -31.43
C ILE A 60 -9.89 44.88 -32.75
N ALA A 61 -8.93 45.74 -33.03
CA ALA A 61 -8.01 45.59 -34.14
C ALA A 61 -6.97 44.50 -33.84
N ALA A 62 -6.77 43.58 -34.77
CA ALA A 62 -5.78 42.52 -34.69
C ALA A 62 -4.88 42.53 -35.93
N VAL A 63 -3.57 42.57 -35.75
CA VAL A 63 -2.60 42.53 -36.86
C VAL A 63 -2.29 41.08 -37.22
N VAL A 64 -2.39 40.73 -38.50
CA VAL A 64 -2.02 39.40 -39.01
C VAL A 64 -0.49 39.30 -39.05
N LEU A 65 0.12 38.42 -38.25
CA LEU A 65 1.58 38.34 -38.14
C LEU A 65 2.21 37.56 -39.30
N PRO A 66 3.04 38.20 -40.16
CA PRO A 66 3.68 37.51 -41.29
C PRO A 66 4.61 36.37 -40.88
N GLU A 67 5.29 36.50 -39.75
CA GLU A 67 6.23 35.50 -39.22
C GLU A 67 5.55 34.21 -38.72
N PHE A 68 4.24 34.26 -38.46
CA PHE A 68 3.46 33.15 -37.93
C PHE A 68 2.24 32.86 -38.82
N TRP A 69 2.51 32.71 -40.12
CA TRP A 69 1.53 32.41 -41.17
C TRP A 69 1.85 31.09 -41.87
N SER A 70 0.82 30.28 -42.12
CA SER A 70 0.88 29.11 -42.99
C SER A 70 -0.28 29.13 -43.97
N GLU A 71 0.04 29.06 -45.26
CA GLU A 71 -0.94 29.13 -46.35
C GLU A 71 -2.10 28.14 -46.18
N PRO A 72 -3.32 28.46 -46.69
CA PRO A 72 -4.49 27.59 -46.61
C PRO A 72 -4.29 26.17 -47.15
N ASP A 73 -3.43 25.98 -48.15
CA ASP A 73 -3.09 24.68 -48.75
C ASP A 73 -1.99 23.90 -47.99
N LYS A 74 -1.36 24.53 -46.98
CA LYS A 74 -0.28 23.93 -46.17
C LYS A 74 -0.77 23.43 -44.81
N LEU A 75 -0.76 24.30 -43.80
CA LEU A 75 -1.28 23.99 -42.45
C LEU A 75 -2.52 24.83 -42.12
N ASP A 76 -2.81 25.89 -42.89
CA ASP A 76 -3.99 26.75 -42.73
C ASP A 76 -4.07 27.40 -41.33
N ILE A 77 -2.98 28.05 -40.92
CA ILE A 77 -2.85 28.66 -39.58
C ILE A 77 -2.41 30.11 -39.72
N ALA A 78 -3.08 31.02 -39.03
CA ALA A 78 -2.69 32.41 -38.89
C ALA A 78 -2.68 32.81 -37.42
N ILE A 79 -1.62 33.51 -36.99
CA ILE A 79 -1.57 34.15 -35.68
C ILE A 79 -1.85 35.64 -35.82
N LEU A 80 -2.77 36.13 -35.00
CA LEU A 80 -3.11 37.54 -34.90
C LEU A 80 -2.56 38.12 -33.60
N LYS A 81 -2.11 39.37 -33.66
CA LYS A 81 -1.66 40.13 -32.48
C LYS A 81 -2.64 41.23 -32.14
N LEU A 82 -3.12 41.23 -30.91
CA LEU A 82 -3.99 42.27 -30.35
C LEU A 82 -3.14 43.35 -29.69
N GLU A 83 -3.58 44.61 -29.80
CA GLU A 83 -3.00 45.70 -29.00
C GLU A 83 -3.41 45.63 -27.54
N LYS A 84 -4.65 45.19 -27.28
CA LYS A 84 -5.22 45.09 -25.93
C LYS A 84 -6.23 43.95 -25.86
N VAL A 85 -6.20 43.22 -24.76
CA VAL A 85 -7.21 42.20 -24.41
C VAL A 85 -8.11 42.78 -23.29
N PRO A 86 -9.45 42.64 -23.40
CA PRO A 86 -10.38 43.07 -22.35
C PRO A 86 -10.11 42.39 -21.00
N ALA A 87 -10.42 43.09 -19.90
CA ALA A 87 -10.22 42.56 -18.55
C ALA A 87 -11.10 41.32 -18.31
N GLY A 88 -10.53 40.29 -17.68
CA GLY A 88 -11.21 39.02 -17.38
C GLY A 88 -11.18 38.00 -18.52
N ILE A 89 -10.52 38.29 -19.64
CA ILE A 89 -10.27 37.32 -20.72
C ILE A 89 -8.87 36.75 -20.56
N HIS A 90 -8.77 35.42 -20.57
CA HIS A 90 -7.53 34.70 -20.29
C HIS A 90 -7.13 33.78 -21.44
N PRO A 91 -5.83 33.65 -21.76
CA PRO A 91 -5.39 32.72 -22.81
C PRO A 91 -5.75 31.27 -22.50
N LEU A 92 -6.10 30.51 -23.54
CA LEU A 92 -6.38 29.09 -23.44
C LEU A 92 -5.10 28.28 -23.46
N TRP A 93 -4.96 27.38 -22.48
CA TRP A 93 -3.82 26.47 -22.42
C TRP A 93 -3.88 25.43 -23.52
N MET A 94 -2.74 25.14 -24.12
CA MET A 94 -2.60 24.28 -25.28
C MET A 94 -1.73 23.07 -24.95
N GLU A 95 -2.18 21.88 -25.30
CA GLU A 95 -1.46 20.62 -25.08
C GLU A 95 -1.41 19.76 -26.35
N ARG A 96 -0.52 18.76 -26.32
CA ARG A 96 -0.34 17.81 -27.43
C ARG A 96 -1.63 17.04 -27.72
N ALA A 97 -2.14 17.12 -28.95
CA ALA A 97 -3.24 16.31 -29.42
C ALA A 97 -2.94 14.80 -29.30
N THR A 98 -1.69 14.38 -29.50
CA THR A 98 -1.29 12.97 -29.38
C THR A 98 -1.44 12.40 -27.98
N THR A 99 -1.57 13.25 -26.96
CA THR A 99 -1.78 12.81 -25.57
C THR A 99 -3.25 12.64 -25.21
N CYS A 100 -4.17 13.00 -26.12
CA CYS A 100 -5.60 12.86 -25.91
C CYS A 100 -6.03 11.39 -26.04
N ARG A 101 -6.90 10.92 -25.14
CA ARG A 101 -7.36 9.54 -25.11
C ARG A 101 -8.46 9.31 -26.16
N LEU A 102 -8.54 8.08 -26.68
CA LEU A 102 -9.64 7.67 -27.55
C LEU A 102 -10.98 7.88 -26.83
N ASN A 103 -11.97 8.46 -27.53
CA ASN A 103 -13.30 8.81 -27.00
C ASN A 103 -13.30 9.86 -25.86
N ALA A 104 -12.22 10.62 -25.66
CA ALA A 104 -12.25 11.74 -24.74
C ALA A 104 -13.38 12.73 -25.11
N SER A 105 -14.05 13.27 -24.08
CA SER A 105 -15.11 14.27 -24.24
C SER A 105 -14.50 15.58 -24.70
N LEU A 106 -14.80 15.94 -25.95
CA LEU A 106 -14.37 17.19 -26.55
C LEU A 106 -15.50 18.20 -26.54
N TYR A 107 -15.13 19.45 -26.34
CA TYR A 107 -16.02 20.59 -26.45
C TYR A 107 -15.42 21.62 -27.41
N THR A 108 -16.24 22.15 -28.31
CA THR A 108 -15.86 23.26 -29.17
C THR A 108 -16.94 24.34 -29.14
N PHE A 109 -16.50 25.58 -29.22
CA PHE A 109 -17.34 26.77 -29.24
C PHE A 109 -16.85 27.68 -30.36
N GLY A 110 -17.73 28.07 -31.28
CA GLY A 110 -17.39 28.93 -32.41
C GLY A 110 -18.60 29.59 -33.04
N TYR A 111 -18.34 30.40 -34.07
CA TYR A 111 -19.33 31.24 -34.72
C TYR A 111 -19.60 30.75 -36.13
N ALA A 112 -20.83 30.35 -36.47
CA ALA A 112 -21.21 29.97 -37.83
C ALA A 112 -22.02 31.04 -38.55
N SER A 113 -21.86 31.10 -39.87
CA SER A 113 -22.59 32.00 -40.78
C SER A 113 -24.01 31.52 -41.11
N ALA A 114 -24.34 30.26 -40.79
CA ALA A 114 -25.61 29.64 -41.15
C ALA A 114 -26.62 29.73 -40.00
N ALA A 115 -27.83 30.21 -40.32
CA ALA A 115 -29.07 30.12 -39.54
C ALA A 115 -29.39 31.17 -38.46
N GLY A 116 -28.68 32.31 -38.39
CA GLY A 116 -29.15 33.46 -37.58
C GLY A 116 -29.06 33.27 -36.06
N GLU A 117 -28.41 32.20 -35.59
CA GLU A 117 -27.90 32.08 -34.24
C GLU A 117 -26.38 32.25 -34.26
N ASP A 118 -25.89 33.32 -33.61
CA ASP A 118 -24.49 33.76 -33.68
C ASP A 118 -23.49 32.80 -33.01
N LYS A 119 -23.93 31.71 -32.37
CA LYS A 119 -23.07 30.85 -31.54
C LYS A 119 -23.44 29.39 -31.73
N LEU A 120 -22.49 28.60 -32.19
CA LEU A 120 -22.61 27.14 -32.22
C LEU A 120 -21.61 26.54 -31.23
N SER A 121 -22.12 25.65 -30.38
CA SER A 121 -21.31 24.87 -29.46
C SER A 121 -21.64 23.40 -29.66
N GLY A 122 -20.64 22.53 -29.64
CA GLY A 122 -20.89 21.10 -29.77
C GLY A 122 -20.02 20.28 -28.86
N TYR A 123 -20.58 19.16 -28.45
CA TYR A 123 -19.86 18.10 -27.76
C TYR A 123 -19.56 16.98 -28.74
N GLY A 124 -18.38 16.43 -28.59
CA GLY A 124 -17.85 15.41 -29.46
C GLY A 124 -17.02 14.37 -28.74
N GLY A 125 -16.76 13.27 -29.41
CA GLY A 125 -15.79 12.28 -28.97
C GLY A 125 -14.57 12.29 -29.88
N PHE A 126 -13.37 12.29 -29.30
CA PHE A 126 -12.12 12.09 -30.05
C PHE A 126 -12.14 10.73 -30.76
N ARG A 127 -11.92 10.69 -32.10
CA ARG A 127 -12.06 9.47 -32.91
C ARG A 127 -10.73 8.85 -33.27
N ASN A 128 -9.91 9.58 -34.00
CA ASN A 128 -8.66 9.03 -34.51
C ASN A 128 -7.70 10.17 -34.86
N PHE A 129 -6.41 9.94 -34.65
CA PHE A 129 -5.35 10.76 -35.18
C PHE A 129 -4.38 9.86 -35.97
N PRO A 130 -4.64 9.65 -37.28
CA PRO A 130 -3.80 8.78 -38.10
C PRO A 130 -2.37 9.27 -38.14
N GLU A 131 -1.42 8.35 -38.03
CA GLU A 131 0.02 8.66 -38.06
C GLU A 131 0.40 9.35 -39.38
N GLY A 132 1.03 10.52 -39.30
CA GLY A 132 1.38 11.35 -40.46
C GLY A 132 0.27 12.26 -40.99
N SER A 133 -0.94 12.21 -40.42
CA SER A 133 -2.02 13.15 -40.77
C SER A 133 -1.74 14.56 -40.27
N LYS A 134 -2.13 15.57 -41.04
CA LYS A 134 -2.07 16.99 -40.63
C LYS A 134 -3.24 17.41 -39.73
N VAL A 135 -4.28 16.58 -39.65
CA VAL A 135 -5.51 16.82 -38.89
C VAL A 135 -5.94 15.57 -38.12
N PHE A 136 -6.59 15.74 -36.97
CA PHE A 136 -7.27 14.66 -36.27
C PHE A 136 -8.78 14.72 -36.47
N GLN A 137 -9.45 13.57 -36.35
CA GLN A 137 -10.88 13.41 -36.54
C GLN A 137 -11.60 13.34 -35.18
N PHE A 138 -12.75 14.01 -35.09
CA PHE A 138 -13.68 13.87 -33.97
C PHE A 138 -15.12 13.94 -34.49
N ARG A 139 -16.08 13.38 -33.73
CA ARG A 139 -17.50 13.46 -34.09
C ARG A 139 -18.19 14.64 -33.42
N MET A 140 -19.03 15.35 -34.15
CA MET A 140 -19.89 16.41 -33.64
C MET A 140 -21.22 16.35 -34.39
N HIS A 141 -22.34 16.32 -33.67
CA HIS A 141 -23.64 16.64 -34.26
C HIS A 141 -23.66 18.16 -34.48
N GLU A 142 -23.89 18.62 -35.72
CA GLU A 142 -24.00 20.04 -36.12
C GLU A 142 -22.68 20.82 -36.28
N ALA A 143 -21.77 20.37 -37.15
CA ALA A 143 -20.69 21.23 -37.64
C ALA A 143 -21.08 21.92 -38.95
N ASP A 144 -21.41 23.22 -38.89
CA ASP A 144 -21.78 24.04 -40.05
C ASP A 144 -20.75 25.13 -40.39
N HIS A 145 -20.96 25.80 -41.53
CA HIS A 145 -20.07 26.82 -42.09
C HIS A 145 -19.77 27.99 -41.13
N GLY A 146 -18.58 28.00 -40.51
CA GLY A 146 -17.98 29.13 -39.76
C GLY A 146 -17.23 28.74 -38.47
N HIS A 147 -17.31 27.47 -38.04
CA HIS A 147 -16.45 26.95 -36.96
C HIS A 147 -14.95 26.96 -37.25
N SER A 148 -14.54 27.27 -38.48
CA SER A 148 -13.13 27.33 -38.85
C SER A 148 -12.40 28.32 -37.96
N GLY A 149 -11.37 27.81 -37.27
CA GLY A 149 -10.60 28.54 -36.28
C GLY A 149 -11.10 28.43 -34.84
N ALA A 150 -12.15 27.64 -34.56
CA ALA A 150 -12.64 27.40 -33.19
C ALA A 150 -11.71 26.47 -32.40
N PRO A 151 -11.52 26.68 -31.07
CA PRO A 151 -10.74 25.77 -30.24
C PRO A 151 -11.45 24.44 -30.01
N VAL A 152 -10.68 23.37 -29.88
CA VAL A 152 -11.14 22.04 -29.47
C VAL A 152 -10.57 21.73 -28.08
N LEU A 153 -11.44 21.76 -27.07
CA LEU A 153 -11.12 21.54 -25.65
C LEU A 153 -11.30 20.08 -25.27
N ASP A 154 -10.28 19.48 -24.63
CA ASP A 154 -10.46 18.25 -23.85
C ASP A 154 -11.05 18.63 -22.49
N VAL A 155 -12.34 18.33 -22.29
CA VAL A 155 -13.11 18.75 -21.10
C VAL A 155 -12.50 18.16 -19.82
N SER A 156 -11.98 16.95 -19.88
CA SER A 156 -11.43 16.26 -18.71
C SER A 156 -10.13 16.86 -18.22
N ARG A 157 -9.34 17.41 -19.15
CA ARG A 157 -8.01 17.99 -18.88
C ARG A 157 -8.02 19.50 -18.80
N GLY A 158 -9.07 20.17 -19.29
CA GLY A 158 -9.16 21.63 -19.32
C GLY A 158 -8.15 22.27 -20.29
N VAL A 159 -7.72 21.56 -21.33
CA VAL A 159 -6.69 22.03 -22.28
C VAL A 159 -7.17 21.94 -23.73
N VAL A 160 -6.74 22.89 -24.56
CA VAL A 160 -6.98 22.91 -26.00
C VAL A 160 -6.03 21.95 -26.69
N ILE A 161 -6.58 21.01 -27.45
CA ILE A 161 -5.84 19.98 -28.19
C ILE A 161 -5.81 20.23 -29.70
N GLY A 162 -6.51 21.27 -30.18
CA GLY A 162 -6.45 21.68 -31.57
C GLY A 162 -7.42 22.78 -31.92
N MET A 163 -7.51 23.05 -33.21
CA MET A 163 -8.35 24.09 -33.82
C MET A 163 -9.16 23.49 -34.97
N VAL A 164 -10.46 23.74 -35.03
CA VAL A 164 -11.36 23.21 -36.06
C VAL A 164 -10.95 23.73 -37.45
N GLN A 165 -10.81 22.80 -38.40
CA GLN A 165 -10.54 23.09 -39.81
C GLN A 165 -11.72 22.63 -40.67
N LYS A 166 -12.03 23.40 -41.72
CA LYS A 166 -13.09 23.04 -42.66
C LYS A 166 -12.72 21.73 -43.39
N GLY A 167 -13.57 20.72 -43.32
CA GLY A 167 -13.46 19.53 -44.16
C GLY A 167 -14.03 19.79 -45.56
N GLU A 168 -13.39 19.25 -46.62
CA GLU A 168 -14.01 19.15 -47.94
C GLU A 168 -15.17 18.15 -47.87
N LYS A 169 -16.38 18.58 -48.21
CA LYS A 169 -17.53 17.67 -48.38
C LYS A 169 -17.32 16.88 -49.67
N GLU A 170 -16.78 15.66 -49.58
CA GLU A 170 -17.02 14.65 -50.62
C GLU A 170 -18.45 14.11 -50.46
N PRO A 171 -19.33 14.24 -51.47
CA PRO A 171 -20.70 13.77 -51.36
C PRO A 171 -20.72 12.23 -51.28
N GLY A 172 -21.05 11.68 -50.11
CA GLY A 172 -21.26 10.24 -49.90
C GLY A 172 -20.58 9.58 -48.69
N ARG A 173 -19.87 10.32 -47.82
CA ARG A 173 -19.20 9.75 -46.62
C ARG A 173 -19.52 10.55 -45.34
N ASN A 174 -20.23 9.89 -44.41
CA ASN A 174 -20.44 10.20 -42.97
C ASN A 174 -20.58 11.70 -42.57
N ASP A 175 -21.82 12.19 -42.53
CA ASP A 175 -22.24 13.56 -42.17
C ASP A 175 -21.93 14.04 -40.73
N GLU A 176 -21.16 13.29 -39.93
CA GLU A 176 -20.88 13.59 -38.51
C GLU A 176 -19.38 13.75 -38.16
N THR A 177 -18.47 13.71 -39.15
CA THR A 177 -17.02 13.75 -38.89
C THR A 177 -16.43 15.13 -39.14
N THR A 178 -15.85 15.74 -38.11
CA THR A 178 -15.18 17.04 -38.16
C THR A 178 -13.66 16.85 -38.04
N PHE A 179 -12.90 17.71 -38.69
CA PHE A 179 -11.44 17.72 -38.67
C PHE A 179 -10.91 18.89 -37.85
N ALA A 180 -9.81 18.68 -37.14
CA ALA A 180 -9.10 19.73 -36.43
C ALA A 180 -7.59 19.66 -36.67
N ILE A 181 -6.99 20.84 -36.83
CA ILE A 181 -5.55 21.05 -36.83
C ILE A 181 -5.04 20.82 -35.40
N PRO A 182 -4.09 19.89 -35.17
CA PRO A 182 -3.56 19.61 -33.84
C PRO A 182 -2.73 20.79 -33.34
N THR A 183 -2.69 20.98 -32.02
CA THR A 183 -1.86 22.00 -31.38
C THR A 183 -0.39 21.91 -31.79
N GLU A 184 0.11 20.70 -32.05
CA GLU A 184 1.45 20.45 -32.57
C GLU A 184 1.74 21.18 -33.88
N ALA A 185 0.76 21.31 -34.77
CA ALA A 185 0.90 22.07 -36.02
C ALA A 185 0.90 23.59 -35.76
N ILE A 186 0.11 24.06 -34.79
CA ILE A 186 0.13 25.46 -34.35
C ILE A 186 1.52 25.82 -33.80
N TRP A 187 2.13 24.93 -33.01
CA TRP A 187 3.49 25.12 -32.51
C TRP A 187 4.57 25.04 -33.58
N GLN A 188 4.34 24.36 -34.71
CA GLN A 188 5.27 24.41 -35.84
C GLN A 188 5.28 25.79 -36.49
N VAL A 189 4.11 26.44 -36.59
CA VAL A 189 3.98 27.79 -37.16
C VAL A 189 4.43 28.86 -36.17
N CYS A 190 4.11 28.69 -34.89
CA CYS A 190 4.45 29.64 -33.82
C CYS A 190 5.12 28.90 -32.64
N PRO A 191 6.44 28.61 -32.72
CA PRO A 191 7.16 27.79 -31.73
C PRO A 191 7.15 28.33 -30.30
N GLN A 192 6.98 29.65 -30.14
CA GLN A 192 6.88 30.31 -28.83
C GLN A 192 5.61 29.92 -28.05
N LEU A 193 4.61 29.36 -28.71
CA LEU A 193 3.40 28.84 -28.08
C LEU A 193 3.56 27.40 -27.57
N LYS A 194 4.68 26.74 -27.90
CA LYS A 194 4.97 25.39 -27.42
C LYS A 194 5.28 25.45 -25.93
N PRO A 195 4.58 24.68 -25.08
CA PRO A 195 4.93 24.59 -23.67
C PRO A 195 6.38 24.08 -23.55
N PRO A 196 7.19 24.63 -22.63
CA PRO A 196 8.56 24.19 -22.46
C PRO A 196 8.59 22.69 -22.17
N THR A 197 9.32 21.93 -22.99
CA THR A 197 9.52 20.50 -22.79
C THR A 197 10.14 20.30 -21.40
N PRO A 198 9.50 19.61 -20.44
CA PRO A 198 10.09 19.43 -19.13
C PRO A 198 11.35 18.60 -19.27
N ILE A 199 12.51 19.19 -18.97
CA ILE A 199 13.69 18.42 -18.60
C ILE A 199 13.37 17.83 -17.23
N LEU A 200 13.14 16.53 -17.16
CA LEU A 200 12.80 15.82 -15.93
C LEU A 200 14.05 15.62 -15.06
N PRO A 201 14.08 16.16 -13.84
CA PRO A 201 14.43 15.39 -12.66
C PRO A 201 13.13 14.88 -12.02
N ARG A 202 13.17 13.69 -11.40
CA ARG A 202 12.05 13.12 -10.63
C ARG A 202 11.48 14.21 -9.70
N ARG A 203 10.19 14.55 -9.82
CA ARG A 203 9.52 15.60 -9.02
C ARG A 203 8.63 14.99 -7.95
N ASN A 204 8.58 15.68 -6.81
CA ASN A 204 7.84 15.32 -5.60
C ASN A 204 6.31 15.22 -5.89
N PRO A 205 5.63 14.10 -5.55
CA PRO A 205 4.20 13.88 -5.79
C PRO A 205 3.27 14.96 -5.23
N ILE A 206 3.71 15.67 -4.17
CA ILE A 206 2.91 16.65 -3.41
C ILE A 206 2.45 17.84 -4.27
N VAL A 207 3.15 18.17 -5.37
CA VAL A 207 2.80 19.34 -6.22
C VAL A 207 2.11 18.97 -7.53
N GLU A 208 1.88 17.69 -7.80
CA GLU A 208 1.53 17.21 -9.14
C GLU A 208 0.20 17.80 -9.64
N GLY A 209 -0.78 17.96 -8.73
CA GLY A 209 -2.10 18.58 -9.01
C GLY A 209 -2.12 20.12 -9.00
N ILE A 210 -1.13 20.79 -8.39
CA ILE A 210 -1.06 22.26 -8.29
C ILE A 210 -0.46 22.89 -9.58
N ASN A 211 0.16 22.07 -10.41
CA ASN A 211 0.76 22.46 -11.69
C ASN A 211 -0.24 23.01 -12.73
N LEU A 212 -1.54 22.86 -12.48
CA LEU A 212 -2.62 23.35 -13.33
C LEU A 212 -3.02 24.81 -12.99
N LEU A 213 -2.44 25.41 -11.95
CA LEU A 213 -2.77 26.77 -11.52
C LEU A 213 -1.89 27.85 -12.22
N PRO A 214 -2.41 29.07 -12.45
CA PRO A 214 -1.90 30.00 -13.47
C PRO A 214 -0.62 30.80 -13.11
N TYR A 215 0.11 30.43 -12.07
CA TYR A 215 1.28 31.20 -11.59
C TYR A 215 2.44 30.28 -11.18
N ASP A 216 3.60 30.88 -10.93
CA ASP A 216 4.86 30.29 -10.43
C ASP A 216 4.75 29.59 -9.06
N TYR A 217 3.53 29.30 -8.58
CA TYR A 217 3.24 28.58 -7.34
C TYR A 217 3.97 27.25 -7.24
N ASN A 218 4.08 26.50 -8.34
CA ASN A 218 4.88 25.27 -8.34
C ASN A 218 6.34 25.57 -7.94
N GLN A 219 6.99 26.55 -8.57
CA GLN A 219 8.37 26.87 -8.24
C GLN A 219 8.51 27.42 -6.81
N ARG A 220 7.54 28.19 -6.32
CA ARG A 220 7.53 28.70 -4.94
C ARG A 220 7.36 27.60 -3.91
N ILE A 221 6.42 26.68 -4.13
CA ILE A 221 6.21 25.51 -3.28
C ILE A 221 7.44 24.61 -3.34
N GLN A 222 8.03 24.38 -4.51
CA GLN A 222 9.26 23.60 -4.65
C GLN A 222 10.43 24.24 -3.88
N ASN A 223 10.59 25.56 -3.95
CA ASN A 223 11.61 26.27 -3.18
C ASN A 223 11.34 26.18 -1.67
N PHE A 224 10.07 26.30 -1.26
CA PHE A 224 9.64 26.16 0.13
C PHE A 224 9.88 24.73 0.66
N LEU A 225 9.51 23.70 -0.10
CA LEU A 225 9.79 22.31 0.24
C LEU A 225 11.30 22.07 0.32
N LYS A 226 12.07 22.61 -0.63
CA LYS A 226 13.55 22.52 -0.61
C LYS A 226 14.16 23.19 0.62
N GLU A 227 13.57 24.27 1.14
CA GLU A 227 14.03 24.93 2.37
C GLU A 227 13.91 24.02 3.61
N TYR A 228 12.87 23.18 3.68
CA TYR A 228 12.61 22.31 4.84
C TYR A 228 13.09 20.86 4.68
N LEU A 229 13.20 20.36 3.45
CA LEU A 229 13.66 19.00 3.13
C LEU A 229 15.14 18.98 2.73
N GLY A 230 15.63 20.03 2.07
CA GLY A 230 16.96 20.05 1.43
C GLY A 230 16.96 19.41 0.05
N ASP A 231 18.13 18.95 -0.39
CA ASP A 231 18.29 18.11 -1.59
C ASP A 231 19.07 16.82 -1.26
N GLU A 232 19.12 15.86 -2.18
CA GLU A 232 19.77 14.55 -1.96
C GLU A 232 21.24 14.67 -1.49
N LYS A 233 21.92 15.78 -1.81
CA LYS A 233 23.31 16.02 -1.42
C LYS A 233 23.43 16.78 -0.10
N ASN A 234 22.41 17.54 0.26
CA ASN A 234 22.37 18.38 1.47
C ASN A 234 20.96 18.31 2.08
N PRO A 235 20.59 17.19 2.72
CA PRO A 235 19.33 17.11 3.43
C PRO A 235 19.34 18.09 4.60
N VAL A 236 18.21 18.76 4.81
CA VAL A 236 18.03 19.56 6.02
C VAL A 236 17.82 18.57 7.17
N LEU A 237 18.45 18.79 8.32
CA LEU A 237 18.25 17.92 9.47
C LEU A 237 16.95 18.30 10.19
N PHE A 238 16.22 17.30 10.68
CA PHE A 238 14.94 17.46 11.35
C PHE A 238 14.79 16.37 12.42
N GLY A 239 14.66 16.78 13.67
CA GLY A 239 14.44 15.90 14.82
C GLY A 239 13.56 16.60 15.86
N GLY A 240 13.21 15.88 16.92
CA GLY A 240 12.41 16.37 18.05
C GLY A 240 10.92 16.13 17.92
N ARG A 241 10.47 15.52 16.82
CA ARG A 241 9.07 15.66 16.37
C ARG A 241 8.33 14.35 16.14
N ASP A 242 8.91 13.23 16.54
CA ASP A 242 8.38 11.89 16.28
C ASP A 242 6.96 11.73 16.88
N LYS A 243 6.73 12.19 18.12
CA LYS A 243 5.39 12.21 18.74
C LYS A 243 4.37 13.04 17.96
N ALA A 244 4.79 14.17 17.42
CA ALA A 244 3.91 15.04 16.64
C ALA A 244 3.57 14.41 15.28
N LEU A 245 4.52 13.75 14.62
CA LEU A 245 4.30 12.98 13.39
C LEU A 245 3.32 11.83 13.63
N HIS A 246 3.53 11.02 14.67
CA HIS A 246 2.59 9.95 15.03
C HIS A 246 1.18 10.45 15.35
N THR A 247 1.05 11.65 15.95
CA THR A 247 -0.25 12.27 16.18
C THR A 247 -0.95 12.62 14.87
N LEU A 248 -0.20 13.07 13.86
CA LEU A 248 -0.74 13.36 12.53
C LEU A 248 -1.14 12.08 11.78
N ASP A 249 -0.36 11.01 11.89
CA ASP A 249 -0.69 9.70 11.32
C ASP A 249 -1.98 9.14 11.93
N ASN A 250 -2.08 9.13 13.25
CA ASN A 250 -3.28 8.69 13.97
C ASN A 250 -4.52 9.53 13.62
N TRP A 251 -4.35 10.82 13.32
CA TRP A 251 -5.44 11.67 12.86
C TRP A 251 -5.88 11.28 11.44
N LEU A 252 -4.94 11.05 10.53
CA LEU A 252 -5.19 10.69 9.14
C LEU A 252 -5.95 9.36 9.02
N ASP A 253 -5.61 8.40 9.88
CA ASP A 253 -6.31 7.10 9.97
C ASP A 253 -7.63 7.18 10.79
N GLY A 254 -7.90 8.34 11.39
CA GLY A 254 -9.09 8.62 12.19
C GLY A 254 -10.33 8.96 11.36
N THR A 255 -11.44 9.23 12.07
CA THR A 255 -12.74 9.58 11.45
C THR A 255 -12.98 11.08 11.31
N THR A 256 -12.12 11.91 11.90
CA THR A 256 -12.30 13.37 11.92
C THR A 256 -11.71 14.01 10.67
N PRO A 257 -12.51 14.68 9.83
CA PRO A 257 -12.08 15.13 8.50
C PRO A 257 -11.11 16.33 8.51
N ASN A 258 -10.99 17.03 9.63
CA ASN A 258 -10.18 18.25 9.75
C ASN A 258 -9.34 18.21 11.03
N LEU A 259 -8.11 18.73 10.93
CA LEU A 259 -7.22 18.96 12.05
C LEU A 259 -6.66 20.39 12.02
N LEU A 260 -6.76 21.10 13.13
CA LEU A 260 -6.07 22.38 13.32
C LEU A 260 -4.70 22.15 13.96
N LEU A 261 -3.65 22.67 13.34
CA LEU A 261 -2.29 22.69 13.89
C LEU A 261 -1.92 24.09 14.39
N ALA A 262 -1.80 24.27 15.70
CA ALA A 262 -1.50 25.58 16.32
C ALA A 262 -0.22 25.55 17.16
N ALA A 263 0.65 26.56 16.98
CA ALA A 263 1.86 26.83 17.77
C ALA A 263 2.36 28.27 17.51
N PRO A 264 3.18 28.88 18.39
CA PRO A 264 3.80 30.19 18.17
C PRO A 264 4.62 30.28 16.87
N ALA A 265 4.86 31.50 16.39
CA ALA A 265 5.75 31.73 15.26
C ALA A 265 7.16 31.20 15.56
N GLY A 266 7.83 30.63 14.55
CA GLY A 266 9.19 30.08 14.69
C GLY A 266 9.30 28.69 15.35
N ARG A 267 8.18 28.06 15.78
CA ARG A 267 8.20 26.73 16.43
C ARG A 267 8.21 25.53 15.46
N GLY A 268 8.49 25.75 14.17
CA GLY A 268 8.65 24.65 13.21
C GLY A 268 7.36 24.01 12.67
N LYS A 269 6.19 24.66 12.77
CA LYS A 269 4.91 24.14 12.22
C LYS A 269 5.02 23.74 10.75
N SER A 270 5.58 24.63 9.94
CA SER A 270 5.79 24.39 8.51
C SER A 270 6.77 23.24 8.27
N ALA A 271 7.84 23.15 9.06
CA ALA A 271 8.82 22.07 8.96
C ALA A 271 8.17 20.71 9.28
N LEU A 272 7.38 20.63 10.34
CA LEU A 272 6.63 19.42 10.71
C LEU A 272 5.66 18.99 9.61
N LEU A 273 4.83 19.91 9.10
CA LEU A 273 3.87 19.61 8.04
C LEU A 273 4.56 19.16 6.75
N VAL A 274 5.63 19.84 6.34
CA VAL A 274 6.38 19.48 5.14
C VAL A 274 7.01 18.08 5.29
N ARG A 275 7.57 17.76 6.46
CA ARG A 275 8.16 16.44 6.74
C ARG A 275 7.13 15.32 6.76
N TRP A 276 5.98 15.58 7.36
CA TRP A 276 4.86 14.64 7.36
C TRP A 276 4.29 14.41 5.96
N LEU A 277 4.13 15.47 5.17
CA LEU A 277 3.69 15.34 3.77
C LEU A 277 4.70 14.54 2.93
N ASP A 278 5.99 14.73 3.16
CA ASP A 278 7.04 13.97 2.48
C ASP A 278 6.98 12.48 2.83
N SER A 279 6.73 12.11 4.09
CA SER A 279 6.54 10.70 4.50
C SER A 279 5.30 10.07 3.89
N LEU A 280 4.24 10.84 3.65
CA LEU A 280 3.02 10.37 3.00
C LEU A 280 3.15 10.25 1.48
N SER A 281 4.19 10.81 0.86
CA SER A 281 4.33 10.83 -0.61
C SER A 281 4.44 9.44 -1.27
N ALA A 282 4.74 8.40 -0.48
CA ALA A 282 4.79 7.00 -0.92
C ALA A 282 3.45 6.26 -0.81
N ARG A 283 2.41 6.86 -0.21
CA ARG A 283 1.07 6.26 -0.06
C ARG A 283 0.25 6.47 -1.33
N GLU A 284 -0.04 5.40 -2.06
CA GLU A 284 -0.82 5.47 -3.31
C GLU A 284 -2.33 5.64 -3.10
N ASP A 285 -2.83 5.42 -1.88
CA ASP A 285 -4.24 5.55 -1.50
C ASP A 285 -4.67 7.01 -1.19
N LEU A 286 -3.71 7.95 -1.17
CA LEU A 286 -3.94 9.34 -0.77
C LEU A 286 -3.65 10.31 -1.92
N ALA A 287 -4.56 11.26 -2.13
CA ALA A 287 -4.33 12.42 -2.98
C ALA A 287 -3.87 13.61 -2.12
N LEU A 288 -2.57 13.92 -2.15
CA LEU A 288 -1.98 14.98 -1.32
C LEU A 288 -1.98 16.33 -2.05
N ALA A 289 -2.40 17.37 -1.36
CA ALA A 289 -2.33 18.75 -1.84
C ALA A 289 -1.79 19.68 -0.74
N PHE A 290 -0.73 20.43 -1.05
CA PHE A 290 -0.15 21.42 -0.14
C PHE A 290 -0.47 22.85 -0.60
N VAL A 291 -1.25 23.59 0.19
CA VAL A 291 -1.63 24.98 -0.13
C VAL A 291 -1.02 25.94 0.90
N PRO A 292 0.05 26.68 0.55
CA PRO A 292 0.62 27.67 1.45
C PRO A 292 -0.30 28.90 1.56
N ALA A 293 -0.68 29.26 2.78
CA ALA A 293 -1.45 30.47 3.05
C ALA A 293 -0.52 31.70 3.14
N GLU A 294 -0.08 32.24 2.00
CA GLU A 294 0.58 33.56 1.97
C GLU A 294 -0.41 34.65 1.56
N ARG A 295 -0.78 35.52 2.51
CA ARG A 295 -1.51 36.80 2.28
C ARG A 295 -2.78 36.75 1.42
N LEU A 296 -3.36 35.57 1.18
CA LEU A 296 -4.67 35.40 0.55
C LEU A 296 -5.66 34.99 1.61
N LEU A 297 -6.40 35.97 2.11
CA LEU A 297 -7.83 35.91 2.39
C LEU A 297 -8.22 37.28 2.93
N GLY A 298 -8.52 38.20 2.01
CA GLY A 298 -9.37 39.33 2.33
C GLY A 298 -10.65 38.75 2.93
N VAL A 299 -10.90 39.08 4.20
CA VAL A 299 -12.05 38.66 5.02
C VAL A 299 -13.42 38.99 4.38
N SER A 300 -13.43 39.66 3.22
CA SER A 300 -14.61 40.04 2.45
C SER A 300 -15.22 38.92 1.60
N GLU A 301 -14.47 37.90 1.17
CA GLU A 301 -14.99 36.87 0.25
C GLU A 301 -15.54 35.60 0.93
N LEU A 302 -15.33 35.48 2.25
CA LEU A 302 -16.04 34.51 3.11
C LEU A 302 -17.41 35.02 3.61
N ARG A 303 -17.88 36.18 3.11
CA ARG A 303 -19.14 36.81 3.55
C ARG A 303 -20.40 35.94 3.47
N PRO A 304 -20.56 34.98 2.54
CA PRO A 304 -21.76 34.15 2.55
C PRO A 304 -21.86 33.17 3.74
N LEU A 305 -20.78 33.01 4.54
CA LEU A 305 -20.74 32.14 5.71
C LEU A 305 -20.74 32.90 7.05
N LEU A 306 -20.70 34.24 7.02
CA LEU A 306 -20.51 35.09 8.21
C LEU A 306 -21.64 36.14 8.34
N GLU A 307 -22.89 35.69 8.40
CA GLU A 307 -23.96 36.47 8.99
C GLU A 307 -24.57 35.70 10.15
N PHE A 308 -24.04 35.91 11.35
CA PHE A 308 -24.85 35.89 12.57
C PHE A 308 -24.12 36.62 13.70
N VAL A 309 -24.65 37.79 14.08
CA VAL A 309 -24.36 38.42 15.37
C VAL A 309 -25.17 37.66 16.42
N TYR A 310 -24.52 36.95 17.33
CA TYR A 310 -25.22 36.38 18.49
C TYR A 310 -24.55 36.73 19.82
N ARG A 311 -25.38 37.18 20.77
CA ARG A 311 -25.10 37.20 22.22
C ARG A 311 -24.92 35.76 22.68
N VAL A 312 -23.82 35.44 23.34
CA VAL A 312 -23.58 34.11 23.93
C VAL A 312 -24.44 33.95 25.18
N GLN A 313 -25.42 33.04 25.14
CA GLN A 313 -26.10 32.48 26.31
C GLN A 313 -25.58 31.05 26.53
N VAL A 314 -25.05 30.78 27.73
CA VAL A 314 -24.46 29.48 28.09
C VAL A 314 -25.48 28.64 28.86
N HIS A 315 -25.60 27.35 28.52
CA HIS A 315 -26.43 26.38 29.21
C HIS A 315 -25.61 25.17 29.73
N PRO A 316 -25.93 24.60 30.91
CA PRO A 316 -25.26 23.41 31.43
C PRO A 316 -26.02 22.11 31.08
N VAL A 317 -25.28 21.02 30.88
CA VAL A 317 -25.83 19.67 30.67
C VAL A 317 -25.53 18.80 31.90
N LYS A 318 -26.55 18.63 32.75
CA LYS A 318 -27.01 17.36 33.35
C LYS A 318 -28.05 17.63 34.43
N ASP A 319 -29.23 18.01 33.95
CA ASP A 319 -30.58 17.77 34.47
C ASP A 319 -31.49 18.87 33.89
N ASN A 320 -32.66 18.47 33.40
CA ASN A 320 -33.59 19.28 32.58
C ASN A 320 -33.47 20.80 32.76
N PHE A 321 -32.97 21.44 31.69
CA PHE A 321 -32.76 22.88 31.48
C PHE A 321 -33.86 23.80 32.03
N ARG A 322 -33.77 24.22 33.30
CA ARG A 322 -34.53 25.37 33.83
C ARG A 322 -33.69 26.18 34.83
N ARG A 323 -33.14 27.31 34.34
CA ARG A 323 -32.42 28.43 35.00
C ARG A 323 -30.88 28.42 34.87
N ALA A 324 -30.37 29.29 33.99
CA ALA A 324 -28.96 29.66 33.85
C ALA A 324 -28.53 30.71 34.91
N ARG A 325 -27.24 30.78 35.27
CA ARG A 325 -26.63 31.81 36.13
C ARG A 325 -25.32 32.36 35.52
N PRO A 326 -25.01 33.67 35.67
CA PRO A 326 -23.88 34.33 35.00
C PRO A 326 -22.54 34.26 35.78
N VAL A 327 -21.42 34.33 35.05
CA VAL A 327 -20.05 34.47 35.57
C VAL A 327 -19.54 35.89 35.28
N VAL A 328 -18.80 36.50 36.22
CA VAL A 328 -18.30 37.88 36.14
C VAL A 328 -16.78 37.89 36.07
N ALA A 329 -16.22 38.64 35.12
CA ALA A 329 -14.78 38.88 35.00
C ALA A 329 -14.41 40.19 35.72
N CYS A 330 -13.37 40.17 36.55
CA CYS A 330 -12.87 41.34 37.27
C CYS A 330 -11.39 41.62 36.94
N PRO A 331 -10.98 42.90 36.80
CA PRO A 331 -9.57 43.28 36.67
C PRO A 331 -8.80 43.06 37.98
N ALA A 332 -7.59 42.50 37.90
CA ALA A 332 -6.64 42.41 39.01
C ALA A 332 -5.64 43.59 38.99
N ALA A 333 -4.88 43.77 40.07
CA ALA A 333 -4.04 44.94 40.31
C ALA A 333 -2.77 45.02 39.44
N ASP A 334 -2.51 43.96 38.68
CA ASP A 334 -1.27 43.66 37.98
C ASP A 334 -1.52 43.33 36.49
N ASP A 335 -2.53 43.99 35.90
CA ASP A 335 -2.97 43.88 34.49
C ASP A 335 -3.46 42.48 34.05
N GLY A 336 -3.69 41.56 34.99
CA GLY A 336 -4.37 40.28 34.77
C GLY A 336 -5.91 40.37 34.87
N ILE A 337 -6.61 39.43 34.22
CA ILE A 337 -8.07 39.23 34.37
C ILE A 337 -8.31 37.92 35.10
N GLU A 338 -9.08 37.97 36.19
CA GLU A 338 -9.44 36.80 36.98
C GLU A 338 -10.92 36.41 36.78
N PHE A 339 -11.18 35.10 36.74
CA PHE A 339 -12.52 34.53 36.55
C PHE A 339 -12.93 33.77 37.81
N PHE A 340 -14.10 34.11 38.35
CA PHE A 340 -14.64 33.54 39.58
C PHE A 340 -16.09 33.09 39.37
N ASP A 341 -16.49 32.00 40.03
CA ASP A 341 -17.91 31.77 40.27
C ASP A 341 -18.44 32.70 41.38
N GLU A 342 -19.75 32.70 41.64
CA GLU A 342 -20.38 33.55 42.67
C GLU A 342 -19.86 33.27 44.12
N ARG A 343 -19.00 32.28 44.31
CA ARG A 343 -18.41 31.87 45.60
C ARG A 343 -16.89 32.12 45.70
N GLY A 344 -16.26 32.66 44.65
CA GLY A 344 -14.85 33.08 44.68
C GLY A 344 -13.82 31.95 44.53
N LEU A 345 -14.20 30.80 43.96
CA LEU A 345 -13.26 29.68 43.69
C LEU A 345 -12.75 29.70 42.24
N ARG A 346 -11.44 29.42 42.05
CA ARG A 346 -10.78 29.42 40.73
C ARG A 346 -10.91 28.07 39.98
N ALA A 347 -11.33 28.18 38.71
CA ALA A 347 -11.28 27.24 37.57
C ALA A 347 -12.35 26.14 37.38
N THR A 348 -12.80 25.98 36.12
CA THR A 348 -13.41 24.76 35.52
C THR A 348 -13.35 24.84 33.95
N PRO A 349 -13.45 23.71 33.20
CA PRO A 349 -13.26 23.63 31.74
C PRO A 349 -14.26 24.41 30.89
N ILE A 350 -13.81 24.88 29.72
CA ILE A 350 -14.64 25.55 28.71
C ILE A 350 -14.85 24.61 27.52
N LEU A 351 -16.11 24.27 27.25
CA LEU A 351 -16.53 23.59 26.01
C LEU A 351 -17.01 24.65 25.02
N THR A 352 -16.44 24.67 23.81
CA THR A 352 -16.84 25.57 22.72
C THR A 352 -17.15 24.80 21.44
N HIS A 353 -18.11 25.33 20.67
CA HIS A 353 -18.52 24.80 19.37
C HIS A 353 -17.94 25.64 18.22
N ASP A 354 -17.17 26.69 18.54
CA ASP A 354 -16.58 27.63 17.59
C ASP A 354 -15.05 27.65 17.72
N VAL A 355 -14.38 27.36 16.60
CA VAL A 355 -12.92 27.36 16.45
C VAL A 355 -12.33 28.75 16.72
N PHE A 356 -13.05 29.83 16.42
CA PHE A 356 -12.58 31.20 16.66
C PHE A 356 -12.59 31.59 18.14
N ASP A 357 -13.53 31.05 18.93
CA ASP A 357 -13.56 31.24 20.38
C ASP A 357 -12.45 30.44 21.08
N LEU A 358 -12.14 29.24 20.58
CA LEU A 358 -11.00 28.44 21.05
C LEU A 358 -9.67 29.19 20.81
N LEU A 359 -9.49 29.73 19.59
CA LEU A 359 -8.33 30.53 19.20
C LEU A 359 -8.18 31.79 20.07
N ARG A 360 -9.28 32.49 20.37
CA ARG A 360 -9.26 33.68 21.24
C ARG A 360 -8.88 33.36 22.69
N VAL A 361 -9.42 32.27 23.26
CA VAL A 361 -9.11 31.86 24.64
C VAL A 361 -7.65 31.39 24.76
N ALA A 362 -7.15 30.65 23.78
CA ALA A 362 -5.75 30.22 23.73
C ALA A 362 -4.79 31.42 23.62
N LEU A 363 -5.08 32.40 22.75
CA LEU A 363 -4.26 33.61 22.58
C LEU A 363 -4.24 34.51 23.82
N LEU A 364 -5.39 34.72 24.48
CA LEU A 364 -5.50 35.61 25.65
C LEU A 364 -4.80 35.07 26.91
N ARG A 365 -4.71 33.74 27.07
CA ARG A 365 -3.99 33.14 28.21
C ARG A 365 -2.50 32.94 27.97
N PHE A 366 -2.10 32.70 26.71
CA PHE A 366 -0.68 32.71 26.32
C PHE A 366 -0.04 34.09 26.55
N SER A 367 -0.76 35.18 26.27
CA SER A 367 -0.29 36.54 26.61
C SER A 367 -0.21 36.80 28.12
N ALA A 368 -0.79 35.94 28.96
CA ALA A 368 -0.82 36.07 30.41
C ALA A 368 0.11 35.08 31.15
N GLY A 369 0.89 34.24 30.44
CA GLY A 369 1.93 33.40 31.03
C GLY A 369 1.45 32.27 31.95
N LEU A 370 0.23 31.75 31.76
CA LEU A 370 -0.33 30.66 32.56
C LEU A 370 0.00 29.27 31.95
N ASP A 371 0.34 28.32 32.82
CA ASP A 371 0.99 27.02 32.54
C ASP A 371 0.17 26.00 31.71
N ASP A 372 0.89 25.09 31.03
CA ASP A 372 0.49 24.22 29.90
C ASP A 372 -0.40 22.98 30.24
N SER A 373 -1.15 22.99 31.34
CA SER A 373 -1.90 21.81 31.81
C SER A 373 -3.40 21.81 31.48
N PHE A 374 -3.80 22.09 30.22
CA PHE A 374 -5.21 22.01 29.82
C PHE A 374 -5.48 21.34 28.47
N GLU A 375 -6.41 20.38 28.44
CA GLU A 375 -7.03 19.86 27.22
C GLU A 375 -8.25 20.73 26.83
N ALA A 376 -8.19 21.40 25.69
CA ALA A 376 -9.34 22.05 25.08
C ALA A 376 -9.93 21.13 24.00
N ARG A 377 -11.19 20.70 24.15
CA ARG A 377 -11.87 19.81 23.22
C ARG A 377 -12.95 20.58 22.46
N LEU A 378 -12.89 20.54 21.13
CA LEU A 378 -14.02 20.91 20.27
C LEU A 378 -15.13 19.86 20.43
N SER A 379 -16.39 20.26 20.22
CA SER A 379 -17.52 19.33 20.19
C SER A 379 -17.30 18.19 19.17
N PRO A 380 -18.03 17.05 19.27
CA PRO A 380 -17.68 15.76 18.63
C PRO A 380 -17.49 15.73 17.10
N GLU A 381 -17.65 16.85 16.40
CA GLU A 381 -17.56 16.97 14.93
C GLU A 381 -16.21 17.55 14.43
N GLY A 382 -15.27 17.91 15.32
CA GLY A 382 -13.92 18.32 14.92
C GLY A 382 -12.85 17.97 15.96
N ALA A 383 -11.71 17.42 15.52
CA ALA A 383 -10.53 17.24 16.35
C ALA A 383 -9.62 18.47 16.24
N GLY A 384 -9.29 19.09 17.36
CA GLY A 384 -8.25 20.13 17.42
C GLY A 384 -7.03 19.58 18.16
N VAL A 385 -5.84 19.69 17.56
CA VAL A 385 -4.57 19.38 18.24
C VAL A 385 -3.79 20.68 18.42
N VAL A 386 -3.71 21.14 19.67
CA VAL A 386 -2.80 22.22 20.02
C VAL A 386 -1.42 21.60 20.23
N LEU A 387 -0.44 21.99 19.42
CA LEU A 387 0.95 21.58 19.65
C LEU A 387 1.54 22.45 20.76
N ALA A 388 1.47 21.95 21.99
CA ALA A 388 2.43 22.34 23.02
C ALA A 388 3.73 21.55 22.76
N HIS A 389 4.62 22.13 21.94
CA HIS A 389 5.92 21.52 21.69
C HIS A 389 6.97 22.10 22.63
N THR A 390 7.45 21.26 23.53
CA THR A 390 8.55 21.61 24.42
C THR A 390 9.89 21.37 23.72
N VAL A 391 10.50 22.50 23.33
CA VAL A 391 11.95 22.77 23.40
C VAL A 391 12.90 21.72 24.01
N GLY A 392 13.28 20.60 23.37
CA GLY A 392 13.93 19.49 24.12
C GLY A 392 15.26 18.95 23.57
N TYR A 393 16.04 18.36 24.48
CA TYR A 393 17.13 17.41 24.19
C TYR A 393 16.54 15.99 24.16
N ASP A 394 17.01 15.13 23.25
CA ASP A 394 16.63 13.71 23.17
C ASP A 394 17.68 12.95 22.33
N LEU A 395 18.48 12.12 22.98
CA LEU A 395 19.41 11.15 22.40
C LEU A 395 18.71 9.80 22.38
N ALA A 396 18.47 9.30 21.18
CA ALA A 396 18.06 7.94 20.98
C ALA A 396 19.26 7.08 20.55
N LEU A 397 19.20 5.80 20.86
CA LEU A 397 19.94 4.79 20.13
C LEU A 397 19.01 4.20 19.06
N ASP A 398 19.43 4.18 17.80
CA ASP A 398 18.65 3.56 16.73
C ASP A 398 18.95 2.05 16.67
N ASN A 399 20.19 1.64 16.96
CA ASN A 399 20.57 0.24 17.07
C ASN A 399 21.86 0.02 17.88
N LEU A 400 22.07 -1.25 18.24
CA LEU A 400 23.34 -1.82 18.67
C LEU A 400 23.56 -3.11 17.90
N THR A 401 24.73 -3.27 17.30
CA THR A 401 25.11 -4.46 16.52
C THR A 401 26.42 -5.04 17.02
N VAL A 402 26.49 -6.38 17.03
CA VAL A 402 27.65 -7.16 17.44
C VAL A 402 28.12 -7.95 16.22
N LEU A 403 29.41 -7.87 15.89
CA LEU A 403 30.00 -8.63 14.79
C LEU A 403 31.19 -9.48 15.29
N PRO A 404 31.15 -10.82 15.11
CA PRO A 404 30.04 -11.60 14.54
C PRO A 404 28.80 -11.60 15.46
N THR A 405 27.64 -11.92 14.88
CA THR A 405 26.33 -11.86 15.55
C THR A 405 26.14 -12.86 16.68
N ASN A 406 26.82 -14.02 16.61
CA ASN A 406 26.89 -15.01 17.68
C ASN A 406 28.36 -15.43 17.90
N PRO A 407 29.17 -14.58 18.57
CA PRO A 407 30.59 -14.80 18.78
C PRO A 407 30.85 -15.89 19.84
N ALA A 408 31.84 -16.72 19.57
CA ALA A 408 32.35 -17.71 20.54
C ALA A 408 33.19 -17.03 21.63
N SER A 409 33.38 -17.71 22.75
CA SER A 409 34.21 -17.17 23.83
C SER A 409 35.68 -17.03 23.41
N GLY A 410 36.36 -15.98 23.89
CA GLY A 410 37.70 -15.63 23.42
C GLY A 410 37.74 -14.92 22.06
N GLN A 411 36.62 -14.82 21.33
CA GLN A 411 36.61 -14.22 20.00
C GLN A 411 36.63 -12.68 20.05
N PRO A 412 37.37 -12.00 19.17
CA PRO A 412 37.25 -10.56 19.01
C PRO A 412 35.88 -10.21 18.39
N VAL A 413 35.21 -9.24 18.99
CA VAL A 413 33.94 -8.67 18.54
C VAL A 413 34.10 -7.19 18.21
N THR A 414 33.30 -6.73 17.25
CA THR A 414 33.13 -5.30 16.96
C THR A 414 31.73 -4.90 17.38
N LEU A 415 31.62 -3.95 18.30
CA LEU A 415 30.34 -3.38 18.74
C LEU A 415 30.13 -2.07 17.99
N THR A 416 28.96 -1.90 17.39
CA THR A 416 28.59 -0.68 16.67
C THR A 416 27.22 -0.21 17.13
N ALA A 417 27.18 0.99 17.69
CA ALA A 417 25.95 1.67 18.11
C ALA A 417 25.69 2.87 17.21
N VAL A 418 24.44 3.08 16.82
CA VAL A 418 24.02 4.28 16.08
C VAL A 418 23.25 5.18 17.05
N LEU A 419 23.86 6.28 17.46
CA LEU A 419 23.18 7.34 18.22
C LEU A 419 22.48 8.28 17.25
N ARG A 420 21.28 8.73 17.59
CA ARG A 420 20.52 9.76 16.90
C ARG A 420 20.14 10.85 17.88
N ASN A 421 20.31 12.10 17.51
CA ASN A 421 19.67 13.20 18.24
C ASN A 421 18.21 13.30 17.78
N ALA A 422 17.34 12.58 18.46
CA ALA A 422 15.90 12.61 18.25
C ALA A 422 15.25 13.87 18.82
N GLY A 423 16.00 14.78 19.45
CA GLY A 423 15.54 16.06 19.99
C GLY A 423 15.69 17.26 19.05
N ASP A 424 15.34 18.46 19.54
CA ASP A 424 15.40 19.73 18.79
C ASP A 424 16.72 20.48 18.96
N LEU A 425 17.38 20.26 20.09
CA LEU A 425 18.59 20.98 20.48
C LEU A 425 19.83 20.19 20.10
N THR A 426 20.88 20.90 19.67
CA THR A 426 22.17 20.26 19.35
C THR A 426 22.86 19.80 20.61
N PHE A 427 23.24 18.53 20.68
CA PHE A 427 24.10 18.02 21.74
C PHE A 427 25.55 18.41 21.47
N ALA A 428 26.16 19.11 22.43
CA ALA A 428 27.59 19.36 22.40
C ALA A 428 28.30 18.17 23.07
N ALA A 429 29.13 17.48 22.31
CA ALA A 429 29.93 16.34 22.78
C ALA A 429 29.15 15.25 23.56
N PRO A 430 28.10 14.64 22.96
CA PRO A 430 27.34 13.58 23.61
C PRO A 430 28.23 12.37 23.91
N GLN A 431 27.86 11.63 24.94
CA GLN A 431 28.62 10.49 25.46
C GLN A 431 27.90 9.18 25.23
N VAL A 432 28.65 8.10 24.99
CA VAL A 432 28.13 6.74 24.88
C VAL A 432 29.04 5.75 25.62
N ASP A 433 28.43 4.88 26.42
CA ASP A 433 29.09 3.75 27.05
C ASP A 433 28.70 2.45 26.35
N PHE A 434 29.67 1.55 26.19
CA PHE A 434 29.44 0.16 25.83
C PHE A 434 29.68 -0.72 27.06
N THR A 435 28.78 -1.67 27.30
CA THR A 435 28.81 -2.56 28.47
C THR A 435 28.75 -4.03 28.06
N GLU A 436 29.37 -4.90 28.85
CA GLU A 436 29.20 -6.36 28.81
C GLU A 436 28.66 -6.78 30.19
N GLN A 437 27.53 -7.50 30.21
CA GLN A 437 26.87 -7.92 31.44
C GLN A 437 26.61 -6.75 32.42
N GLY A 438 26.28 -5.58 31.85
CA GLY A 438 26.04 -4.34 32.60
C GLY A 438 27.30 -3.63 33.11
N LEU A 439 28.50 -4.17 32.86
CA LEU A 439 29.77 -3.55 33.26
C LEU A 439 30.42 -2.82 32.06
N PRO A 440 30.98 -1.61 32.25
CA PRO A 440 31.66 -0.88 31.18
C PRO A 440 32.82 -1.67 30.58
N ILE A 441 32.87 -1.72 29.25
CA ILE A 441 33.94 -2.38 28.48
C ILE A 441 35.14 -1.44 28.28
N THR A 442 34.85 -0.15 28.04
CA THR A 442 35.84 0.91 27.80
C THR A 442 35.49 2.14 28.61
N ASP A 443 36.39 3.12 28.63
CA ASP A 443 36.04 4.48 29.03
C ASP A 443 34.92 5.03 28.15
N THR A 444 34.12 5.94 28.70
CA THR A 444 33.02 6.62 28.01
C THR A 444 33.51 7.32 26.75
N LEU A 445 32.91 6.99 25.61
CA LEU A 445 33.25 7.60 24.34
C LEU A 445 32.55 8.94 24.22
N THR A 446 33.33 10.01 24.03
CA THR A 446 32.80 11.35 23.72
C THR A 446 32.77 11.56 22.21
N LEU A 447 31.60 11.89 21.68
CA LEU A 447 31.36 12.05 20.25
C LEU A 447 31.47 13.52 19.81
N PRO A 448 31.55 13.81 18.50
CA PRO A 448 31.38 15.16 17.98
C PRO A 448 29.97 15.73 18.24
N ASN A 449 29.81 17.04 18.10
CA ASN A 449 28.50 17.68 18.25
C ASN A 449 27.47 17.06 17.32
N LEU A 450 26.30 16.73 17.87
CA LEU A 450 25.22 16.04 17.16
C LEU A 450 24.03 16.98 17.03
N ARG A 451 23.77 17.48 15.81
CA ARG A 451 22.66 18.40 15.53
C ARG A 451 21.33 17.66 15.59
N SER A 452 20.23 18.40 15.76
CA SER A 452 18.88 17.82 15.76
C SER A 452 18.64 17.00 14.49
N GLY A 453 18.20 15.74 14.64
CA GLY A 453 17.97 14.80 13.56
C GLY A 453 19.24 14.17 12.94
N GLU A 454 20.43 14.49 13.45
CA GLU A 454 21.69 13.88 13.01
C GLU A 454 21.92 12.55 13.75
N SER A 455 22.51 11.58 13.05
CA SER A 455 22.97 10.32 13.64
C SER A 455 24.48 10.18 13.53
N PHE A 456 25.08 9.51 14.51
CA PHE A 456 26.50 9.21 14.55
C PHE A 456 26.72 7.74 14.89
N THR A 457 27.66 7.10 14.19
CA THR A 457 28.02 5.70 14.42
C THR A 457 29.24 5.61 15.32
N ALA A 458 29.06 5.08 16.52
CA ALA A 458 30.13 4.76 17.45
C ALA A 458 30.54 3.29 17.29
N THR A 459 31.84 3.02 17.22
CA THR A 459 32.36 1.66 17.06
C THR A 459 33.52 1.40 18.01
N ILE A 460 33.48 0.27 18.70
CA ILE A 460 34.59 -0.25 19.51
C ILE A 460 34.92 -1.70 19.15
N ARG A 461 36.12 -2.14 19.53
CA ARG A 461 36.53 -3.55 19.46
C ARG A 461 36.73 -4.07 20.87
N TRP A 462 36.25 -5.28 21.11
CA TRP A 462 36.37 -5.98 22.39
C TRP A 462 36.76 -7.44 22.14
N THR A 463 37.45 -8.07 23.08
CA THR A 463 37.70 -9.52 23.01
C THR A 463 36.90 -10.17 24.12
N LEU A 464 36.01 -11.08 23.75
CA LEU A 464 35.18 -11.79 24.71
C LEU A 464 36.04 -12.58 25.70
N PRO A 465 35.75 -12.51 27.01
CA PRO A 465 36.38 -13.39 27.99
C PRO A 465 36.13 -14.87 27.64
N ILE A 466 37.07 -15.74 28.02
CA ILE A 466 36.89 -17.19 27.88
C ILE A 466 35.89 -17.63 28.95
N THR A 467 34.71 -18.06 28.51
CA THR A 467 33.55 -18.39 29.33
C THR A 467 32.61 -19.34 28.57
N ALA A 468 31.69 -19.98 29.27
CA ALA A 468 30.65 -20.85 28.71
C ALA A 468 29.26 -20.36 29.15
N GLU A 469 29.04 -19.05 29.03
CA GLU A 469 27.84 -18.36 29.47
C GLU A 469 27.32 -17.46 28.36
N VAL A 470 26.02 -17.25 28.35
CA VAL A 470 25.36 -16.24 27.52
C VAL A 470 25.96 -14.86 27.82
N ARG A 471 26.04 -14.01 26.80
CA ARG A 471 26.62 -12.67 26.90
C ARG A 471 25.61 -11.61 26.49
N THR A 472 25.49 -10.57 27.30
CA THR A 472 24.66 -9.40 26.99
C THR A 472 25.57 -8.21 26.78
N PHE A 473 25.50 -7.62 25.59
CA PHE A 473 26.15 -6.35 25.28
C PHE A 473 25.13 -5.22 25.37
N GLY A 474 25.52 -4.12 26.01
CA GLY A 474 24.70 -2.93 26.11
C GLY A 474 25.39 -1.72 25.50
N ALA A 475 24.60 -0.76 25.06
CA ALA A 475 25.04 0.60 24.77
C ALA A 475 24.08 1.59 25.42
N THR A 476 24.62 2.64 26.04
CA THR A 476 23.83 3.69 26.69
C THR A 476 24.39 5.05 26.30
N ALA A 477 23.56 5.90 25.71
CA ALA A 477 23.85 7.31 25.48
C ALA A 477 23.56 8.10 26.77
N ASP A 478 24.39 9.11 27.05
CA ASP A 478 24.39 9.87 28.32
C ASP A 478 24.27 8.96 29.57
N PRO A 479 25.22 8.03 29.78
CA PRO A 479 25.13 7.03 30.85
C PRO A 479 25.09 7.60 32.27
N LEU A 480 25.46 8.88 32.44
CA LEU A 480 25.41 9.59 33.73
C LEU A 480 24.13 10.40 33.93
N GLY A 481 23.25 10.48 32.92
CA GLY A 481 22.05 11.32 32.92
C GLY A 481 22.37 12.79 33.16
N GLY A 482 23.45 13.29 32.54
CA GLY A 482 23.93 14.65 32.73
C GLY A 482 23.05 15.71 32.04
N VAL A 483 22.31 15.30 31.01
CA VAL A 483 21.36 16.14 30.27
C VAL A 483 19.96 15.56 30.43
N ALA A 484 19.02 16.39 30.88
CA ALA A 484 17.62 15.98 30.95
C ALA A 484 17.03 15.88 29.54
N GLU A 485 16.47 14.72 29.22
CA GLU A 485 15.95 14.38 27.91
C GLU A 485 14.42 14.38 27.90
N THR A 486 13.80 14.56 26.73
CA THR A 486 12.33 14.50 26.62
C THR A 486 11.79 13.08 26.67
N GLU A 487 12.63 12.10 26.34
CA GLU A 487 12.39 10.68 26.52
C GLU A 487 13.71 10.06 27.03
N GLU A 488 13.66 9.44 28.20
CA GLU A 488 14.86 8.89 28.86
C GLU A 488 14.99 7.37 28.59
N GLY A 489 13.95 6.74 28.03
CA GLY A 489 13.91 5.30 27.81
C GLY A 489 14.48 4.81 26.47
N ASN A 490 14.73 5.72 25.53
CA ASN A 490 15.15 5.41 24.15
C ASN A 490 16.67 5.53 23.94
N ASN A 491 17.43 5.88 24.96
CA ASN A 491 18.87 6.11 24.91
C ASN A 491 19.71 4.85 25.25
N ARG A 492 19.06 3.68 25.39
CA ARG A 492 19.71 2.41 25.79
C ARG A 492 19.27 1.21 24.95
N PHE A 493 20.23 0.42 24.50
CA PHE A 493 20.00 -0.87 23.81
C PHE A 493 20.79 -1.99 24.45
N GLU A 494 20.24 -3.20 24.40
CA GLU A 494 20.93 -4.44 24.76
C GLU A 494 20.75 -5.50 23.67
N VAL A 495 21.79 -6.29 23.47
CA VAL A 495 21.81 -7.44 22.56
C VAL A 495 22.35 -8.64 23.33
N VAL A 496 21.56 -9.71 23.39
CA VAL A 496 21.97 -11.00 23.93
C VAL A 496 22.62 -11.82 22.83
N THR A 497 23.71 -12.50 23.16
CA THR A 497 24.57 -13.19 22.22
C THR A 497 25.32 -14.35 22.90
N SER A 498 26.13 -15.07 22.14
CA SER A 498 26.82 -16.28 22.59
C SER A 498 25.81 -17.34 23.05
N LEU A 499 24.86 -17.63 22.15
CA LEU A 499 23.73 -18.53 22.37
C LEU A 499 23.97 -19.90 21.70
N PRO A 500 23.30 -20.98 22.17
CA PRO A 500 23.10 -22.18 21.37
C PRO A 500 22.24 -21.89 20.13
N ASP A 501 22.17 -22.82 19.18
CA ASP A 501 21.33 -22.74 17.96
C ASP A 501 20.87 -24.14 17.58
N LEU A 502 19.74 -24.57 18.15
CA LEU A 502 19.19 -25.92 18.07
C LEU A 502 18.33 -26.08 16.82
N SER A 503 18.89 -26.74 15.81
CA SER A 503 18.20 -27.02 14.56
C SER A 503 17.85 -28.50 14.40
N ILE A 504 16.83 -28.78 13.58
CA ILE A 504 16.63 -30.14 13.07
C ILE A 504 17.40 -30.30 11.77
N HIS A 505 18.50 -31.05 11.83
CA HIS A 505 19.31 -31.34 10.66
C HIS A 505 18.61 -32.28 9.67
N ALA A 506 17.93 -33.31 10.19
CA ALA A 506 17.16 -34.27 9.40
C ALA A 506 16.12 -34.97 10.28
N ALA A 507 14.98 -35.32 9.69
CA ALA A 507 13.96 -36.12 10.35
C ALA A 507 13.40 -37.16 9.39
N SER A 508 13.08 -38.33 9.93
CA SER A 508 12.42 -39.41 9.20
C SER A 508 11.44 -40.13 10.11
N ALA A 509 10.31 -40.56 9.57
CA ALA A 509 9.40 -41.48 10.24
C ALA A 509 8.86 -42.52 9.26
N VAL A 510 8.70 -43.75 9.74
CA VAL A 510 8.24 -44.91 8.95
C VAL A 510 7.15 -45.63 9.72
N LEU A 511 6.08 -46.03 9.01
CA LEU A 511 4.99 -46.80 9.61
C LEU A 511 5.45 -48.20 10.03
N ASN A 512 5.02 -48.62 11.21
CA ASN A 512 5.20 -49.95 11.76
C ASN A 512 3.85 -50.44 12.32
N GLY A 513 2.96 -50.90 11.44
CA GLY A 513 1.57 -51.17 11.77
C GLY A 513 0.78 -49.87 12.00
N GLU A 514 0.11 -49.75 13.14
CA GLU A 514 -0.67 -48.55 13.53
C GLU A 514 0.20 -47.45 14.17
N ARG A 515 1.51 -47.70 14.35
CA ARG A 515 2.49 -46.79 14.97
C ARG A 515 3.47 -46.25 13.93
N ALA A 516 4.21 -45.20 14.26
CA ALA A 516 5.34 -44.75 13.45
C ALA A 516 6.65 -44.74 14.25
N ALA A 517 7.68 -45.42 13.75
CA ALA A 517 9.04 -45.29 14.29
C ALA A 517 9.71 -44.06 13.66
N PHE A 518 10.34 -43.21 14.48
CA PHE A 518 11.00 -41.99 14.02
C PHE A 518 12.49 -41.98 14.32
N SER A 519 13.23 -41.22 13.51
CA SER A 519 14.61 -40.84 13.76
C SER A 519 14.83 -39.37 13.40
N VAL A 520 15.29 -38.58 14.37
CA VAL A 520 15.51 -37.14 14.28
C VAL A 520 16.97 -36.85 14.62
N TRP A 521 17.66 -36.13 13.74
CA TRP A 521 18.99 -35.61 13.97
C TRP A 521 18.90 -34.14 14.39
N LEU A 522 19.24 -33.89 15.65
CA LEU A 522 19.40 -32.54 16.18
C LEU A 522 20.82 -32.07 15.93
N ALA A 523 20.97 -30.79 15.61
CA ALA A 523 22.25 -30.12 15.48
C ALA A 523 22.25 -28.85 16.33
N ASN A 524 23.40 -28.52 16.89
CA ASN A 524 23.61 -27.23 17.54
C ASN A 524 24.67 -26.46 16.75
N ALA A 525 24.26 -25.44 16.00
CA ALA A 525 25.17 -24.59 15.22
C ALA A 525 25.72 -23.40 16.06
N GLY A 526 25.27 -23.28 17.31
CA GLY A 526 25.60 -22.21 18.21
C GLY A 526 26.93 -22.43 18.91
N VAL A 527 27.25 -21.51 19.82
CA VAL A 527 28.55 -21.46 20.49
C VAL A 527 28.52 -21.96 21.94
N LEU A 528 27.33 -22.23 22.47
CA LEU A 528 27.12 -22.87 23.76
C LEU A 528 26.40 -24.20 23.60
N ASP A 529 26.63 -25.10 24.54
CA ASP A 529 25.90 -26.37 24.63
C ASP A 529 24.44 -26.10 25.00
N VAL A 530 23.51 -26.84 24.38
CA VAL A 530 22.13 -26.92 24.87
C VAL A 530 22.12 -27.85 26.07
N ILE A 531 21.82 -27.32 27.26
CA ILE A 531 21.79 -28.07 28.53
C ILE A 531 20.44 -27.99 29.25
N SER A 532 19.52 -27.14 28.77
CA SER A 532 18.17 -27.04 29.30
C SER A 532 17.30 -28.16 28.75
N ASP A 533 16.32 -28.61 29.53
CA ASP A 533 15.29 -29.54 29.06
C ASP A 533 14.41 -28.85 28.01
N PHE A 534 14.14 -29.55 26.91
CA PHE A 534 13.23 -29.12 25.86
C PHE A 534 12.40 -30.31 25.37
N SER A 535 11.54 -30.13 24.36
CA SER A 535 10.74 -31.23 23.82
C SER A 535 10.79 -31.31 22.30
N LEU A 536 10.60 -32.51 21.76
CA LEU A 536 10.27 -32.71 20.35
C LEU A 536 8.76 -32.82 20.22
N ALA A 537 8.14 -31.82 19.59
CA ALA A 537 6.74 -31.84 19.24
C ALA A 537 6.56 -32.37 17.82
N PHE A 538 5.62 -33.30 17.62
CA PHE A 538 5.20 -33.77 16.31
C PHE A 538 3.85 -33.15 15.96
N LEU A 539 3.80 -32.37 14.89
CA LEU A 539 2.61 -31.61 14.47
C LEU A 539 2.13 -32.03 13.09
N ALA A 540 0.82 -32.18 12.94
CA ALA A 540 0.18 -32.50 11.67
C ALA A 540 -0.14 -31.24 10.86
N GLY A 541 0.27 -31.22 9.59
CA GLY A 541 -0.07 -30.19 8.61
C GLY A 541 0.94 -29.06 8.53
N ASP A 542 1.15 -28.35 9.64
CA ASP A 542 1.98 -27.13 9.72
C ASP A 542 2.87 -27.16 10.98
N PRO A 543 4.13 -26.68 10.93
CA PRO A 543 5.04 -26.73 12.08
C PRO A 543 4.72 -25.69 13.17
N ILE A 544 3.96 -24.63 12.89
CA ILE A 544 3.65 -23.57 13.86
C ILE A 544 2.21 -23.70 14.39
N THR A 545 1.26 -23.93 13.48
CA THR A 545 -0.19 -23.93 13.74
C THR A 545 -0.83 -25.31 13.63
N GLY A 546 -0.04 -26.34 13.35
CA GLY A 546 -0.51 -27.70 13.17
C GLY A 546 -1.13 -28.30 14.42
N THR A 547 -1.85 -29.40 14.25
CA THR A 547 -2.41 -30.14 15.38
C THR A 547 -1.33 -30.99 16.01
N LEU A 548 -1.12 -30.83 17.33
CA LEU A 548 -0.16 -31.65 18.07
C LEU A 548 -0.60 -33.12 18.03
N VAL A 549 0.28 -33.98 17.52
CA VAL A 549 0.12 -35.44 17.49
C VAL A 549 0.69 -36.05 18.77
N THR A 550 1.94 -35.71 19.09
CA THR A 550 2.61 -36.12 20.34
C THR A 550 3.75 -35.16 20.67
N SER A 551 4.22 -35.19 21.91
CA SER A 551 5.42 -34.49 22.35
C SER A 551 6.29 -35.40 23.21
N LEU A 552 7.61 -35.35 22.98
CA LEU A 552 8.61 -36.11 23.73
C LEU A 552 9.51 -35.12 24.49
N PRO A 553 9.44 -35.04 25.83
CA PRO A 553 10.42 -34.29 26.60
C PRO A 553 11.81 -34.95 26.49
N LEU A 554 12.84 -34.13 26.37
CA LEU A 554 14.23 -34.54 26.24
C LEU A 554 15.07 -33.91 27.36
N ASP A 555 15.82 -34.76 28.05
CA ASP A 555 16.92 -34.43 28.96
C ASP A 555 18.21 -34.93 28.30
N VAL A 556 18.72 -34.12 27.37
CA VAL A 556 19.91 -34.43 26.56
C VAL A 556 20.75 -33.18 26.39
N THR A 557 22.07 -33.35 26.37
CA THR A 557 22.99 -32.27 25.99
C THR A 557 23.25 -32.33 24.49
N VAL A 558 23.06 -31.21 23.79
CA VAL A 558 23.51 -31.04 22.38
C VAL A 558 24.75 -30.14 22.37
N PRO A 559 25.97 -30.70 22.22
CA PRO A 559 27.19 -29.91 22.29
C PRO A 559 27.26 -28.84 21.19
N ALA A 560 27.87 -27.70 21.47
CA ALA A 560 28.12 -26.64 20.49
C ALA A 560 28.87 -27.18 19.26
N GLY A 561 28.37 -26.86 18.06
CA GLY A 561 28.84 -27.40 16.78
C GLY A 561 28.57 -28.90 16.58
N GLY A 562 27.88 -29.56 17.52
CA GLY A 562 27.65 -30.99 17.58
C GLY A 562 26.31 -31.42 16.97
N ARG A 563 26.12 -32.74 16.91
CA ARG A 563 24.86 -33.37 16.50
C ARG A 563 24.57 -34.59 17.34
N ILE A 564 23.29 -34.82 17.62
CA ILE A 564 22.81 -36.03 18.30
C ILE A 564 21.64 -36.62 17.52
N GLN A 565 21.44 -37.93 17.68
CA GLN A 565 20.32 -38.65 17.07
C GLN A 565 19.34 -39.07 18.16
N ILE A 566 18.07 -38.72 17.97
CA ILE A 566 16.95 -39.15 18.80
C ILE A 566 16.09 -40.14 18.00
N THR A 567 15.71 -41.24 18.63
CA THR A 567 14.85 -42.26 18.03
C THR A 567 13.74 -42.63 18.99
N GLY A 568 12.56 -42.96 18.47
CA GLY A 568 11.43 -43.40 19.27
C GLY A 568 10.25 -43.88 18.42
N GLU A 569 9.10 -44.06 19.05
CA GLU A 569 7.85 -44.44 18.39
C GLU A 569 6.74 -43.45 18.72
N ILE A 570 5.87 -43.19 17.74
CA ILE A 570 4.60 -42.48 17.89
C ILE A 570 3.51 -43.54 17.95
N ASP A 571 2.92 -43.71 19.13
CA ASP A 571 1.91 -44.74 19.39
C ASP A 571 0.52 -44.38 18.85
N ASP A 572 0.17 -43.09 18.83
CA ASP A 572 -1.13 -42.59 18.39
C ASP A 572 -0.96 -41.59 17.23
N LEU A 573 -1.39 -42.02 16.04
CA LEU A 573 -1.39 -41.21 14.82
C LEU A 573 -2.77 -40.64 14.50
N SER A 574 -3.77 -40.78 15.36
CA SER A 574 -5.16 -40.39 15.08
C SER A 574 -5.30 -38.90 14.70
N ALA A 575 -4.55 -38.02 15.36
CA ALA A 575 -4.51 -36.59 15.06
C ALA A 575 -3.84 -36.26 13.70
N PHE A 576 -2.99 -37.17 13.19
CA PHE A 576 -2.38 -37.06 11.87
C PHE A 576 -3.31 -37.56 10.77
N VAL A 577 -4.12 -38.59 11.05
CA VAL A 577 -5.11 -39.14 10.12
C VAL A 577 -6.19 -38.10 9.79
N GLY A 578 -6.43 -37.87 8.50
CA GLY A 578 -7.40 -36.87 8.04
C GLY A 578 -6.87 -35.43 7.95
N SER A 579 -5.63 -35.18 8.39
CA SER A 579 -4.97 -33.87 8.21
C SER A 579 -4.59 -33.57 6.75
N GLY A 580 -4.56 -34.60 5.88
CA GLY A 580 -4.18 -34.49 4.47
C GLY A 580 -2.75 -33.97 4.24
N GLY A 581 -1.93 -33.92 5.30
CA GLY A 581 -0.73 -33.09 5.35
C GLY A 581 0.56 -33.85 5.65
N THR A 582 1.62 -33.07 5.89
CA THR A 582 2.94 -33.58 6.28
C THR A 582 3.02 -33.65 7.80
N LEU A 583 3.65 -34.70 8.35
CA LEU A 583 3.99 -34.74 9.76
C LEU A 583 5.31 -33.99 9.97
N TRP A 584 5.25 -32.87 10.69
CA TRP A 584 6.39 -32.08 11.11
C TRP A 584 6.90 -32.54 12.46
N VAL A 585 8.20 -32.41 12.67
CA VAL A 585 8.81 -32.42 13.99
C VAL A 585 9.40 -31.04 14.25
N VAL A 586 9.24 -30.54 15.47
CA VAL A 586 9.73 -29.25 15.95
C VAL A 586 10.48 -29.48 17.25
N ALA A 587 11.74 -29.08 17.27
CA ALA A 587 12.55 -29.05 18.47
C ALA A 587 12.24 -27.79 19.26
N ASP A 588 12.12 -27.95 20.57
CA ASP A 588 11.83 -26.87 21.49
C ASP A 588 10.62 -26.00 21.13
N ALA A 589 9.51 -26.64 20.74
CA ALA A 589 8.26 -25.93 20.44
C ALA A 589 7.69 -25.12 21.63
N GLY A 590 8.26 -25.30 22.84
CA GLY A 590 7.92 -24.55 24.04
C GLY A 590 8.77 -23.31 24.29
N ASP A 591 9.76 -23.02 23.42
CA ASP A 591 10.66 -21.86 23.53
C ASP A 591 11.38 -21.83 24.89
N ALA A 592 11.90 -22.98 25.32
CA ALA A 592 12.55 -23.18 26.62
C ALA A 592 14.07 -22.94 26.56
N VAL A 593 14.68 -23.15 25.41
CA VAL A 593 16.08 -22.86 25.09
C VAL A 593 16.09 -21.51 24.38
N LEU A 594 16.89 -20.57 24.88
CA LEU A 594 17.10 -19.31 24.15
C LEU A 594 18.16 -19.52 23.07
N GLU A 595 17.81 -19.27 21.82
CA GLU A 595 18.64 -19.64 20.67
C GLU A 595 19.10 -18.44 19.84
N ALA A 596 20.14 -18.65 19.03
CA ALA A 596 20.61 -17.63 18.10
C ALA A 596 19.70 -17.48 16.87
N ASP A 597 18.97 -18.54 16.49
CA ASP A 597 18.04 -18.57 15.37
C ASP A 597 16.85 -19.49 15.66
N GLU A 598 15.76 -18.91 16.15
CA GLU A 598 14.51 -19.60 16.50
C GLU A 598 13.72 -20.14 15.27
N THR A 599 14.22 -19.93 14.04
CA THR A 599 13.45 -20.24 12.82
C THR A 599 13.81 -21.57 12.18
N ASN A 600 14.81 -22.28 12.70
CA ASN A 600 15.41 -23.46 12.05
C ASN A 600 15.14 -24.79 12.79
N ASN A 601 14.23 -24.76 13.77
CA ASN A 601 13.96 -25.85 14.70
C ASN A 601 12.95 -26.87 14.17
N ALA A 602 12.49 -26.76 12.92
CA ALA A 602 11.42 -27.57 12.36
C ALA A 602 11.83 -28.30 11.07
N ALA A 603 11.42 -29.57 10.94
CA ALA A 603 11.60 -30.33 9.70
C ALA A 603 10.45 -31.31 9.43
N PRO A 604 10.14 -31.60 8.16
CA PRO A 604 9.19 -32.65 7.82
C PRO A 604 9.81 -34.02 8.06
N THR A 605 9.04 -34.95 8.62
CA THR A 605 9.48 -36.35 8.85
C THR A 605 9.40 -37.22 7.60
N GLY A 606 8.81 -36.71 6.50
CA GLY A 606 8.57 -37.47 5.27
C GLY A 606 7.45 -38.51 5.37
N LEU A 607 6.84 -38.71 6.56
CA LEU A 607 5.68 -39.57 6.72
C LEU A 607 4.48 -38.99 5.97
N ARG A 608 3.84 -39.82 5.14
CA ARG A 608 2.67 -39.43 4.35
C ARG A 608 1.43 -40.19 4.80
N PRO A 609 0.26 -39.53 4.94
CA PRO A 609 -0.99 -40.19 5.25
C PRO A 609 -1.58 -40.76 3.97
N LEU A 610 -1.14 -41.96 3.60
CA LEU A 610 -1.64 -42.69 2.42
C LEU A 610 -2.31 -44.00 2.84
N THR A 611 -3.14 -44.54 1.95
CA THR A 611 -3.66 -45.92 2.02
C THR A 611 -2.56 -46.92 1.65
N ASP A 612 -2.71 -48.18 2.05
CA ASP A 612 -1.85 -49.30 1.61
C ASP A 612 -2.73 -50.55 1.57
N LEU A 613 -3.44 -50.75 0.48
CA LEU A 613 -4.26 -51.92 0.27
C LEU A 613 -3.36 -53.13 0.10
N THR A 614 -3.81 -54.27 0.61
CA THR A 614 -3.08 -55.50 0.43
C THR A 614 -3.99 -56.70 0.47
N ILE A 615 -3.62 -57.69 -0.34
CA ILE A 615 -4.30 -58.97 -0.41
C ILE A 615 -3.27 -60.08 -0.54
N SER A 616 -3.51 -61.19 0.15
CA SER A 616 -2.71 -62.41 0.05
C SER A 616 -3.56 -63.58 -0.43
N PRO A 617 -2.97 -64.68 -0.93
CA PRO A 617 -3.73 -65.87 -1.27
C PRO A 617 -4.60 -66.39 -0.11
N SER A 618 -4.14 -66.29 1.15
CA SER A 618 -4.91 -66.68 2.33
C SER A 618 -6.24 -65.93 2.50
N ASP A 619 -6.35 -64.73 1.94
CA ASP A 619 -7.52 -63.87 2.05
C ASP A 619 -8.65 -64.25 1.08
N VAL A 620 -8.39 -65.14 0.12
CA VAL A 620 -9.38 -65.65 -0.84
C VAL A 620 -9.91 -67.00 -0.35
N GLN A 621 -11.00 -67.02 0.41
CA GLN A 621 -11.51 -68.21 1.09
C GLN A 621 -12.81 -68.73 0.50
N VAL A 622 -12.96 -70.06 0.43
CA VAL A 622 -14.21 -70.71 0.05
C VAL A 622 -15.13 -70.82 1.27
N GLN A 623 -16.35 -70.29 1.16
CA GLN A 623 -17.41 -70.38 2.17
C GLN A 623 -18.63 -71.11 1.58
N GLY A 624 -18.63 -72.44 1.65
CA GLY A 624 -19.69 -73.26 1.06
C GLY A 624 -19.68 -73.18 -0.47
N SER A 625 -20.68 -72.51 -1.04
CA SER A 625 -20.81 -72.25 -2.49
C SER A 625 -20.42 -70.82 -2.88
N ALA A 626 -19.87 -70.04 -1.95
CA ALA A 626 -19.40 -68.68 -2.15
C ALA A 626 -17.89 -68.56 -1.93
N ILE A 627 -17.33 -67.45 -2.38
CA ILE A 627 -15.94 -67.03 -2.19
C ILE A 627 -15.96 -65.72 -1.41
N ALA A 628 -15.18 -65.66 -0.34
CA ALA A 628 -14.90 -64.49 0.46
C ALA A 628 -13.51 -63.95 0.11
N ILE A 629 -13.41 -62.68 -0.24
CA ILE A 629 -12.17 -61.95 -0.48
C ILE A 629 -12.03 -60.92 0.63
N THR A 630 -10.97 -61.01 1.43
CA THR A 630 -10.66 -60.02 2.47
C THR A 630 -9.55 -59.08 2.00
N ILE A 631 -9.84 -57.78 1.96
CA ILE A 631 -8.84 -56.75 1.65
C ILE A 631 -8.41 -56.10 2.95
N HIS A 632 -7.11 -55.98 3.17
CA HIS A 632 -6.54 -55.26 4.31
C HIS A 632 -6.05 -53.89 3.85
N ASN A 633 -6.06 -52.91 4.75
CA ASN A 633 -5.46 -51.61 4.55
C ASN A 633 -4.39 -51.40 5.63
N ARG A 634 -3.12 -51.50 5.25
CA ARG A 634 -1.95 -51.25 6.10
C ARG A 634 -1.57 -49.78 6.21
N GLY A 635 -2.26 -48.91 5.47
CA GLY A 635 -2.07 -47.48 5.51
C GLY A 635 -2.81 -46.87 6.69
N ILE A 636 -2.57 -45.58 6.92
CA ILE A 636 -3.19 -44.83 8.02
C ILE A 636 -4.39 -44.00 7.57
N VAL A 637 -4.73 -44.02 6.27
CA VAL A 637 -5.91 -43.36 5.72
C VAL A 637 -6.97 -44.38 5.34
N THR A 638 -8.24 -44.04 5.56
CA THR A 638 -9.39 -44.87 5.16
C THR A 638 -9.45 -44.96 3.63
N ALA A 639 -9.49 -46.17 3.09
CA ALA A 639 -9.73 -46.38 1.68
C ALA A 639 -11.24 -46.48 1.44
N THR A 640 -11.80 -45.64 0.56
CA THR A 640 -13.23 -45.67 0.19
C THR A 640 -13.40 -46.10 -1.26
N ASP A 641 -14.54 -46.72 -1.56
CA ASP A 641 -14.88 -47.18 -2.92
C ASP A 641 -13.80 -48.05 -3.58
N VAL A 642 -13.14 -48.91 -2.78
CA VAL A 642 -12.05 -49.78 -3.24
C VAL A 642 -12.56 -50.75 -4.30
N TYR A 643 -12.11 -50.59 -5.54
CA TYR A 643 -12.50 -51.44 -6.64
C TYR A 643 -11.72 -52.77 -6.64
N ILE A 644 -12.43 -53.87 -6.82
CA ILE A 644 -11.86 -55.22 -6.82
C ILE A 644 -12.32 -55.94 -8.08
N VAL A 645 -11.38 -56.60 -8.74
CA VAL A 645 -11.64 -57.47 -9.88
C VAL A 645 -11.04 -58.85 -9.61
N ALA A 646 -11.84 -59.89 -9.79
CA ALA A 646 -11.40 -61.28 -9.78
C ALA A 646 -11.61 -61.91 -11.16
N THR A 647 -10.54 -62.43 -11.76
CA THR A 647 -10.55 -63.11 -13.06
C THR A 647 -10.14 -64.59 -12.89
N ASP A 648 -10.62 -65.44 -13.79
CA ASP A 648 -10.26 -66.87 -13.86
C ASP A 648 -9.24 -67.14 -14.97
N GLY A 649 -8.28 -68.03 -14.68
CA GLY A 649 -7.26 -68.54 -15.60
C GLY A 649 -6.05 -67.63 -15.80
N ALA A 650 -6.26 -66.31 -15.93
CA ALA A 650 -5.20 -65.31 -16.11
C ALA A 650 -5.63 -63.93 -15.55
N LEU A 651 -4.69 -62.99 -15.41
CA LEU A 651 -4.96 -61.63 -14.94
C LEU A 651 -5.91 -60.86 -15.89
N ASP A 652 -5.80 -61.11 -17.19
CA ASP A 652 -6.69 -60.62 -18.27
C ASP A 652 -7.73 -61.67 -18.68
N GLY A 653 -7.95 -62.68 -17.83
CA GLY A 653 -8.87 -63.79 -18.06
C GLY A 653 -10.34 -63.41 -17.91
N THR A 654 -11.21 -64.41 -17.74
CA THR A 654 -12.65 -64.16 -17.63
C THR A 654 -12.99 -63.54 -16.29
N VAL A 655 -13.63 -62.37 -16.26
CA VAL A 655 -14.08 -61.73 -15.02
C VAL A 655 -15.15 -62.59 -14.35
N VAL A 656 -14.82 -63.11 -13.16
CA VAL A 656 -15.72 -63.93 -12.33
C VAL A 656 -16.44 -63.07 -11.30
N PHE A 657 -15.82 -61.96 -10.90
CA PHE A 657 -16.41 -60.96 -10.04
C PHE A 657 -15.77 -59.58 -10.27
N SER A 658 -16.58 -58.53 -10.21
CA SER A 658 -16.12 -57.15 -10.10
C SER A 658 -17.05 -56.39 -9.16
N GLY A 659 -16.50 -55.56 -8.29
CA GLY A 659 -17.30 -54.73 -7.40
C GLY A 659 -16.46 -53.81 -6.54
N THR A 660 -17.13 -52.93 -5.80
CA THR A 660 -16.49 -52.02 -4.88
C THR A 660 -16.73 -52.43 -3.42
N LEU A 661 -15.73 -52.22 -2.58
CA LEU A 661 -15.90 -52.15 -1.13
C LEU A 661 -16.13 -50.70 -0.74
N PRO A 662 -17.20 -50.38 0.01
CA PRO A 662 -17.52 -48.99 0.34
C PRO A 662 -16.42 -48.33 1.19
N LEU A 663 -15.79 -49.10 2.08
CA LEU A 663 -14.79 -48.60 3.01
C LEU A 663 -13.90 -49.76 3.51
N VAL A 664 -12.59 -49.52 3.60
CA VAL A 664 -11.62 -50.34 4.32
C VAL A 664 -10.88 -49.41 5.31
N PRO A 665 -11.11 -49.57 6.63
CA PRO A 665 -10.56 -48.63 7.62
C PRO A 665 -9.03 -48.77 7.73
N PRO A 666 -8.32 -47.72 8.22
CA PRO A 666 -6.87 -47.78 8.49
C PRO A 666 -6.53 -48.95 9.41
N GLY A 667 -5.44 -49.67 9.14
CA GLY A 667 -5.00 -50.85 9.89
C GLY A 667 -5.96 -52.06 9.84
N GLY A 668 -7.15 -51.90 9.25
CA GLY A 668 -8.22 -52.89 9.29
C GLY A 668 -8.38 -53.68 8.01
N SER A 669 -9.48 -54.43 7.93
CA SER A 669 -9.83 -55.20 6.73
C SER A 669 -11.33 -55.22 6.49
N THR A 670 -11.72 -55.53 5.27
CA THR A 670 -13.13 -55.68 4.89
C THR A 670 -13.27 -56.83 3.90
N THR A 671 -14.29 -57.65 4.11
CA THR A 671 -14.53 -58.86 3.32
C THR A 671 -15.68 -58.66 2.36
N ARG A 672 -15.47 -59.03 1.09
CA ARG A 672 -16.51 -59.16 0.07
C ARG A 672 -16.81 -60.63 -0.21
N VAL A 673 -18.09 -61.02 -0.19
CA VAL A 673 -18.52 -62.38 -0.53
C VAL A 673 -19.31 -62.38 -1.83
N PHE A 674 -19.01 -63.33 -2.72
CA PHE A 674 -19.73 -63.53 -3.99
C PHE A 674 -19.83 -65.01 -4.36
N SER A 675 -20.75 -65.37 -5.25
CA SER A 675 -21.02 -66.76 -5.65
C SER A 675 -20.91 -66.92 -7.17
N PRO A 676 -19.74 -67.35 -7.70
CA PRO A 676 -19.52 -67.44 -9.15
C PRO A 676 -20.15 -68.67 -9.82
N GLY A 677 -20.75 -69.58 -9.03
CA GLY A 677 -21.24 -70.88 -9.50
C GLY A 677 -20.28 -72.02 -9.16
N LEU A 678 -20.76 -73.27 -9.19
CA LEU A 678 -19.93 -74.44 -8.88
C LEU A 678 -18.88 -74.65 -9.97
N GLY A 679 -17.66 -75.00 -9.58
CA GLY A 679 -16.55 -75.13 -10.52
C GLY A 679 -15.19 -75.06 -9.83
N ALA A 680 -14.15 -75.42 -10.58
CA ALA A 680 -12.77 -75.14 -10.22
C ALA A 680 -12.34 -73.83 -10.89
N TYR A 681 -11.72 -72.93 -10.13
CA TYR A 681 -11.26 -71.63 -10.60
C TYR A 681 -9.80 -71.44 -10.23
N HIS A 682 -9.02 -70.85 -11.13
CA HIS A 682 -7.68 -70.35 -10.88
C HIS A 682 -7.76 -68.82 -10.82
N LEU A 683 -8.04 -68.29 -9.64
CA LEU A 683 -8.41 -66.88 -9.46
C LEU A 683 -7.19 -65.97 -9.37
N PHE A 684 -7.23 -64.87 -10.10
CA PHE A 684 -6.41 -63.67 -9.92
C PHE A 684 -7.30 -62.58 -9.35
N VAL A 685 -7.00 -62.11 -8.14
CA VAL A 685 -7.75 -61.05 -7.47
C VAL A 685 -6.86 -59.82 -7.39
N LYS A 686 -7.20 -58.78 -8.17
CA LYS A 686 -6.52 -57.50 -8.14
C LYS A 686 -7.39 -56.47 -7.42
N VAL A 687 -6.78 -55.75 -6.49
CA VAL A 687 -7.36 -54.61 -5.78
C VAL A 687 -6.87 -53.33 -6.45
N ASP A 688 -7.75 -52.33 -6.52
CA ASP A 688 -7.54 -51.06 -7.23
C ASP A 688 -6.84 -51.24 -8.58
N PRO A 689 -7.44 -52.00 -9.52
CA PRO A 689 -6.76 -52.38 -10.76
C PRO A 689 -6.37 -51.19 -11.64
N ASP A 690 -7.04 -50.05 -11.46
CA ASP A 690 -6.86 -48.80 -12.20
C ASP A 690 -5.90 -47.83 -11.51
N ASN A 691 -5.36 -48.18 -10.33
CA ASN A 691 -4.53 -47.34 -9.46
C ASN A 691 -5.19 -45.97 -9.20
N ALA A 692 -6.48 -45.98 -8.87
CA ALA A 692 -7.27 -44.78 -8.60
C ALA A 692 -7.00 -44.20 -7.19
N LEU A 693 -6.60 -45.05 -6.25
CA LEU A 693 -6.19 -44.67 -4.90
C LEU A 693 -4.66 -44.56 -4.88
N THR A 694 -4.12 -43.51 -4.27
CA THR A 694 -2.67 -43.36 -4.12
C THR A 694 -2.20 -44.14 -2.91
N GLU A 695 -1.36 -45.14 -3.12
CA GLU A 695 -0.91 -46.04 -2.06
C GLU A 695 0.57 -45.86 -1.70
N THR A 696 0.96 -46.31 -0.51
CA THR A 696 2.40 -46.40 -0.15
C THR A 696 3.12 -47.49 -0.93
N ASN A 697 2.39 -48.53 -1.36
CA ASN A 697 2.90 -49.64 -2.13
C ASN A 697 1.81 -50.18 -3.07
N GLU A 698 2.04 -50.09 -4.38
CA GLU A 698 1.12 -50.64 -5.40
C GLU A 698 1.40 -52.13 -5.69
N GLY A 699 2.51 -52.66 -5.19
CA GLY A 699 3.03 -53.99 -5.55
C GLY A 699 2.38 -55.15 -4.80
N ASN A 700 1.60 -54.88 -3.77
CA ASN A 700 0.98 -55.85 -2.85
C ASN A 700 -0.55 -55.99 -3.04
N ASN A 701 -1.05 -55.56 -4.20
CA ASN A 701 -2.47 -55.52 -4.57
C ASN A 701 -2.97 -56.71 -5.41
N LEU A 702 -2.20 -57.81 -5.51
CA LEU A 702 -2.56 -58.99 -6.30
C LEU A 702 -2.41 -60.28 -5.49
N ALA A 703 -3.48 -61.08 -5.45
CA ALA A 703 -3.46 -62.45 -4.94
C ALA A 703 -3.85 -63.46 -6.03
N ILE A 704 -3.20 -64.62 -6.02
CA ILE A 704 -3.48 -65.71 -6.95
C ILE A 704 -3.81 -66.96 -6.13
N ARG A 705 -4.95 -67.61 -6.41
CA ARG A 705 -5.36 -68.81 -5.67
C ARG A 705 -6.26 -69.74 -6.49
N GLU A 706 -5.97 -71.03 -6.43
CA GLU A 706 -6.88 -72.07 -6.89
C GLU A 706 -7.97 -72.35 -5.86
N VAL A 707 -9.22 -72.41 -6.31
CA VAL A 707 -10.39 -72.69 -5.47
C VAL A 707 -11.35 -73.64 -6.18
N VAL A 708 -11.99 -74.53 -5.43
CA VAL A 708 -12.98 -75.48 -5.97
C VAL A 708 -14.28 -75.37 -5.19
N LEU A 709 -15.36 -74.99 -5.86
CA LEU A 709 -16.71 -74.89 -5.32
C LEU A 709 -17.51 -76.14 -5.69
N THR A 710 -17.94 -76.91 -4.68
CA THR A 710 -18.74 -78.13 -4.87
C THR A 710 -20.01 -78.09 -4.04
N SER A 711 -21.12 -78.63 -4.56
CA SER A 711 -22.32 -78.88 -3.77
C SER A 711 -22.22 -80.24 -3.09
N LYS A 712 -22.20 -80.28 -1.76
CA LYS A 712 -22.39 -81.53 -1.00
C LYS A 712 -23.88 -81.72 -0.73
N VAL A 713 -24.52 -82.61 -1.48
CA VAL A 713 -25.87 -83.08 -1.18
C VAL A 713 -25.75 -84.26 -0.21
N PHE A 714 -26.13 -84.06 1.05
CA PHE A 714 -26.30 -85.18 1.98
C PHE A 714 -27.67 -85.80 1.73
N LEU A 715 -27.69 -86.98 1.08
CA LEU A 715 -28.90 -87.81 1.02
C LEU A 715 -29.08 -88.48 2.40
N PRO A 716 -30.18 -88.25 3.13
CA PRO A 716 -30.45 -88.98 4.35
C PRO A 716 -30.72 -90.45 4.00
N ILE A 717 -29.94 -91.36 4.58
CA ILE A 717 -30.22 -92.79 4.52
C ILE A 717 -31.49 -93.04 5.33
N VAL A 718 -32.61 -93.28 4.63
CA VAL A 718 -33.81 -93.85 5.25
C VAL A 718 -33.56 -95.35 5.41
N MET A 719 -33.14 -95.78 6.60
CA MET A 719 -33.20 -97.20 6.95
C MET A 719 -34.68 -97.61 7.07
N ARG A 720 -35.09 -98.60 6.29
CA ARG A 720 -36.29 -99.39 6.54
C ARG A 720 -35.90 -100.65 7.30
#